data_AF-A0A948PMQ0-F1
#
_entry.id   AF-A0A948PMQ0-F1
#
_cell.length_a   1.000
_cell.length_b   1.000
_cell.length_c   1.000
_cell.angle_alpha   90.00
_cell.angle_beta   90.00
_cell.angle_gamma   90.00
#
_symmetry.space_group_name_H-M   'P 1'
#
loop_
_entity.id
_entity.type
_entity.pdbx_description
1 polymer ?
#
loop_
_entity_poly.entity_id
_entity_poly.type
_entity_poly.pdbx_seq_one_letter_code
_entity_poly.pdbx_strand_id
1 'polypeptide(L)'
;MIANHILVSFHVAFISSVLALPSVEIIKGEVLKFIFFSPETLISALFMFTSFHSGIALHEMGHFLTASRLMALNEQAQKASEKSLRGPLIRRILGLVRIFLKAPYGRAVGIKKEGLNYYPDSPYNFAVAAAGPRMSRNVALITLLPALVTLTLGLVFDSTIAIYIGRLFLCVGIVSFLDFKFADPGKYKEFCRRERLAQEKAASLDKSAAWWGRMQAAREHLLTERIQRITHPRLGVISTPWQFRNCGMGGRHTEKEYPESNISMQEAMFLILGARDYQEAQEMTVRLQNRLKEIIEKAEGCRVMGIGLEGGLAPYIERGAFAVPELRLWAMMKQTIEECGYRPGTDVAIALDPAMSELEIAYRREFKVADSVGMYLFWRDKAQTVMDRDGVLDVYLKAIREYDIPILSIEDGFSENDFQGWEKLMSTLGDRLLVIGDDLVTTNDATIEMAASKGLVNTVLIKANQIGTLYETLLAMLVALGKGMELVVSHRSKSPNDDMEAHIALAVNALGLKAGGGANTERLMKYHAVTEVMQSDLDGGGLSAPDVDSASVVRRIYAYEEPTNAGIPTVGTSVEFSLPKAGVSLKFKGATPLGTSAGTGEAIHLVDHVFEKAEHHEVFDKHPELFKESEPGVFAFKADVRKSQIDQLENEELTDLFNRTQRYNGMGCLNAVENVNTVIAPAFTGRVAAGLTIKDVDRTLLSLECRVAERRGKVDGASTPEELIRVMQRKQNLGMNAVLSVSLAITRGLAHLKGQTLFELLREEMLTIIEKLARENGVELSGSRFSDYVDALVKVNRICEKQGKEFHDVLRALTEIYPRREGIKASVSTAPLPCSVKEAPAAAGPEHPAPSAAAGDLDPEEEALLADVNQSFFQAFRDDSKNTSRHQALLEYIRVKNKIAHRIKRFGIVNNRIFVSPDEMFIPYLVL
;
A
#
# COMPACT_ATOMS: atom_id res chain seq x y z
N MET A 1 15.24 29.80 27.37
CA MET A 1 16.62 29.97 26.85
C MET A 1 17.02 31.43 26.67
N ILE A 2 16.16 32.33 26.16
CA ILE A 2 16.58 33.70 25.76
C ILE A 2 16.74 34.71 26.91
N ALA A 3 16.11 34.51 28.07
CA ALA A 3 16.46 35.25 29.28
C ALA A 3 17.95 35.10 29.65
N ASN A 4 18.60 34.01 29.22
CA ASN A 4 20.03 33.79 29.44
C ASN A 4 20.90 34.58 28.46
N HIS A 5 20.44 34.90 27.24
CA HIS A 5 21.27 35.59 26.24
C HIS A 5 21.59 37.04 26.60
N ILE A 6 20.60 37.79 27.08
CA ILE A 6 20.79 39.18 27.55
C ILE A 6 21.65 39.18 28.82
N LEU A 7 21.30 38.30 29.77
CA LEU A 7 21.99 38.22 31.06
C LEU A 7 23.45 37.78 30.88
N VAL A 8 23.73 36.76 30.08
CA VAL A 8 25.09 36.29 29.78
C VAL A 8 25.87 37.35 29.00
N SER A 9 25.26 37.98 28.00
CA SER A 9 25.92 39.08 27.26
C SER A 9 26.30 40.22 28.19
N PHE A 10 25.43 40.57 29.15
CA PHE A 10 25.71 41.56 30.17
C PHE A 10 26.90 41.14 31.05
N HIS A 11 26.85 39.94 31.63
CA HIS A 11 27.93 39.47 32.51
C HIS A 11 29.26 39.38 31.78
N VAL A 12 29.31 38.82 30.56
CA VAL A 12 30.57 38.65 29.83
C VAL A 12 31.13 40.00 29.36
N ALA A 13 30.29 40.91 28.86
CA ALA A 13 30.76 42.22 28.40
C ALA A 13 31.30 43.09 29.54
N PHE A 14 30.58 43.13 30.67
CA PHE A 14 30.96 43.97 31.80
C PHE A 14 32.04 43.33 32.68
N ILE A 15 32.08 42.01 32.86
CA ILE A 15 33.18 41.36 33.61
C ILE A 15 34.48 41.40 32.79
N SER A 16 34.41 41.22 31.46
CA SER A 16 35.62 41.28 30.62
C SER A 16 36.24 42.67 30.55
N SER A 17 35.54 43.73 30.96
CA SER A 17 36.10 45.09 31.04
C SER A 17 37.24 45.22 32.05
N VAL A 18 37.33 44.31 33.03
CA VAL A 18 38.47 44.20 33.94
C VAL A 18 39.79 43.98 33.16
N LEU A 19 39.73 43.37 31.98
CA LEU A 19 40.90 43.15 31.12
C LEU A 19 41.42 44.43 30.46
N ALA A 20 40.66 45.52 30.53
CA ALA A 20 41.03 46.85 30.02
C ALA A 20 41.42 47.82 31.15
N LEU A 21 41.60 47.33 32.39
CA LEU A 21 42.04 48.17 33.50
C LEU A 21 43.47 48.68 33.24
N PRO A 22 43.75 49.96 33.52
CA PRO A 22 45.10 50.49 33.43
C PRO A 22 46.01 49.85 34.49
N SER A 23 47.31 49.74 34.19
CA SER A 23 48.32 49.00 34.97
C SER A 23 48.72 49.62 36.32
N VAL A 24 47.87 50.45 36.93
CA VAL A 24 48.11 51.12 38.22
C VAL A 24 47.35 50.35 39.32
N GLU A 25 47.82 50.37 40.57
CA GLU A 25 47.10 49.75 41.69
C GLU A 25 45.74 50.44 41.91
N ILE A 26 44.64 49.70 41.77
CA ILE A 26 43.27 50.20 41.89
C ILE A 26 42.57 49.50 43.07
N ILE A 27 41.93 50.26 43.95
CA ILE A 27 41.16 49.73 45.10
C ILE A 27 39.84 49.12 44.60
N LYS A 28 39.29 48.09 45.26
CA LYS A 28 38.05 47.37 44.83
C LYS A 28 36.88 48.29 44.41
N GLY A 29 36.67 49.42 45.09
CA GLY A 29 35.61 50.37 44.78
C GLY A 29 35.82 51.17 43.49
N GLU A 30 37.07 51.35 43.06
CA GLU A 30 37.43 52.05 41.83
C GLU A 30 37.30 51.15 40.60
N VAL A 31 37.49 49.83 40.75
CA VAL A 31 37.18 48.86 39.68
C VAL A 31 35.70 48.93 39.30
N LEU A 32 34.78 48.97 40.28
CA LEU A 32 33.36 49.11 39.99
C LEU A 32 33.01 50.45 39.32
N LYS A 33 33.67 51.54 39.72
CA LYS A 33 33.53 52.85 39.05
C LYS A 33 34.03 52.79 37.60
N PHE A 34 35.12 52.09 37.34
CA PHE A 34 35.64 51.90 36.00
C PHE A 34 34.66 51.11 35.12
N ILE A 35 34.12 50.00 35.63
CA ILE A 35 33.20 49.13 34.89
C ILE A 35 31.87 49.81 34.57
N PHE A 36 31.30 50.60 35.49
CA PHE A 36 29.94 51.12 35.38
C PHE A 36 29.81 52.63 35.15
N PHE A 37 30.84 53.43 35.44
CA PHE A 37 30.77 54.89 35.37
C PHE A 37 31.87 55.55 34.52
N SER A 38 32.58 54.78 33.70
CA SER A 38 33.63 55.31 32.81
C SER A 38 33.24 55.18 31.32
N PRO A 39 34.04 55.71 30.37
CA PRO A 39 33.84 55.46 28.95
C PRO A 39 33.81 53.96 28.60
N GLU A 40 34.43 53.11 29.42
CA GLU A 40 34.40 51.65 29.28
C GLU A 40 32.97 51.08 29.42
N THR A 41 32.09 51.74 30.18
CA THR A 41 30.67 51.37 30.26
C THR A 41 30.00 51.39 28.89
N LEU A 42 30.34 52.38 28.05
CA LEU A 42 29.78 52.51 26.70
C LEU A 42 30.30 51.41 25.77
N ILE A 43 31.58 51.04 25.90
CA ILE A 43 32.21 49.95 25.14
C ILE A 43 31.59 48.60 25.56
N SER A 44 31.44 48.37 26.86
CA SER A 44 30.81 47.16 27.40
C SER A 44 29.33 47.06 27.04
N ALA A 45 28.60 48.18 27.04
CA ALA A 45 27.22 48.22 26.55
C ALA A 45 27.12 47.90 25.05
N LEU A 46 28.07 48.39 24.24
CA LEU A 46 28.16 48.07 22.81
C LEU A 46 28.48 46.58 22.59
N PHE A 47 29.39 46.00 23.36
CA PHE A 47 29.72 44.57 23.30
C PHE A 47 28.55 43.69 23.72
N MET A 48 27.86 44.05 24.82
CA MET A 48 26.63 43.38 25.23
C MET A 48 25.58 43.43 24.11
N PHE A 49 25.36 44.60 23.51
CA PHE A 49 24.39 44.77 22.43
C PHE A 49 24.77 43.90 21.23
N THR A 50 26.02 43.95 20.79
CA THR A 50 26.50 43.23 19.60
C THR A 50 26.51 41.71 19.82
N SER A 51 26.95 41.20 20.97
CA SER A 51 26.95 39.77 21.27
C SER A 51 25.55 39.20 21.38
N PHE A 52 24.64 39.93 22.04
CA PHE A 52 23.25 39.53 22.19
C PHE A 52 22.54 39.42 20.82
N HIS A 53 22.63 40.46 20.00
CA HIS A 53 21.96 40.48 18.70
C HIS A 53 22.59 39.49 17.72
N SER A 54 23.92 39.34 17.74
CA SER A 54 24.61 38.37 16.88
C SER A 54 24.29 36.93 17.28
N GLY A 55 24.18 36.64 18.57
CA GLY A 55 23.82 35.32 19.08
C GLY A 55 22.45 34.86 18.58
N ILE A 56 21.42 35.72 18.74
CA ILE A 56 20.07 35.42 18.22
C ILE A 56 20.10 35.32 16.69
N ALA A 57 20.74 36.27 16.01
CA ALA A 57 20.77 36.31 14.56
C ALA A 57 21.37 35.03 13.96
N LEU A 58 22.51 34.57 14.49
CA LEU A 58 23.21 33.40 13.96
C LEU A 58 22.47 32.09 14.28
N HIS A 59 21.91 31.96 15.48
CA HIS A 59 21.09 30.79 15.85
C HIS A 59 19.88 30.65 14.92
N GLU A 60 19.09 31.72 14.78
CA GLU A 60 17.88 31.72 13.95
C GLU A 60 18.21 31.62 12.46
N MET A 61 19.34 32.18 12.02
CA MET A 61 19.84 31.93 10.67
C MET A 61 20.17 30.45 10.44
N GLY A 62 20.67 29.72 11.44
CA GLY A 62 20.87 28.27 11.35
C GLY A 62 19.56 27.52 11.07
N HIS A 63 18.50 27.85 11.81
CA HIS A 63 17.15 27.32 11.59
C HIS A 63 16.60 27.74 10.22
N PHE A 64 16.62 29.04 9.90
CA PHE A 64 16.08 29.59 8.66
C PHE A 64 16.77 29.04 7.42
N LEU A 65 18.11 28.97 7.39
CA LEU A 65 18.86 28.47 6.23
C LEU A 65 18.62 26.97 6.03
N THR A 66 18.49 26.21 7.12
CA THR A 66 18.20 24.77 7.03
C THR A 66 16.75 24.54 6.63
N ALA A 67 15.79 25.26 7.22
CA ALA A 67 14.39 25.22 6.82
C ALA A 67 14.21 25.64 5.35
N SER A 68 14.88 26.70 4.90
CA SER A 68 14.83 27.15 3.51
C SER A 68 15.46 26.15 2.54
N ARG A 69 16.58 25.51 2.91
CA ARG A 69 17.20 24.42 2.13
C ARG A 69 16.30 23.19 2.06
N LEU A 70 15.58 22.92 3.14
CA LEU A 70 14.64 21.80 3.23
C LEU A 70 13.23 22.17 2.72
N MET A 71 13.04 23.36 2.14
CA MET A 71 11.73 23.88 1.72
C MET A 71 10.63 23.75 2.77
N ALA A 72 11.01 23.84 4.05
CA ALA A 72 10.10 23.67 5.17
C ALA A 72 9.44 25.00 5.59
N LEU A 73 9.80 26.14 4.98
CA LEU A 73 9.17 27.43 5.31
C LEU A 73 7.77 27.53 4.71
N ASN A 74 6.92 28.37 5.29
CA ASN A 74 5.64 28.73 4.66
C ASN A 74 5.84 29.26 3.22
N GLU A 75 4.82 29.17 2.37
CA GLU A 75 4.94 29.46 0.92
C GLU A 75 5.46 30.88 0.62
N GLN A 76 5.01 31.89 1.37
CA GLN A 76 5.44 33.28 1.20
C GLN A 76 6.90 33.50 1.63
N ALA A 77 7.30 32.90 2.74
CA ALA A 77 8.64 32.96 3.28
C ALA A 77 9.64 32.16 2.44
N GLN A 78 9.21 31.03 1.87
CA GLN A 78 10.00 30.23 0.95
C GLN A 78 10.31 31.00 -0.33
N LYS A 79 9.29 31.60 -0.97
CA LYS A 79 9.47 32.46 -2.16
C LYS A 79 10.41 33.64 -1.90
N ALA A 80 10.27 34.31 -0.75
CA ALA A 80 11.15 35.42 -0.38
C ALA A 80 12.58 34.97 -0.03
N SER A 81 12.74 33.77 0.55
CA SER A 81 14.05 33.16 0.81
C SER A 81 14.78 32.86 -0.50
N GLU A 82 14.10 32.23 -1.46
CA GLU A 82 14.67 31.90 -2.78
C GLU A 82 15.14 33.15 -3.53
N LYS A 83 14.34 34.22 -3.53
CA LYS A 83 14.69 35.52 -4.13
C LYS A 83 15.95 36.16 -3.49
N SER A 84 16.23 35.80 -2.25
CA SER A 84 17.37 36.32 -1.48
C SER A 84 18.61 35.41 -1.55
N LEU A 85 18.43 34.09 -1.73
CA LEU A 85 19.51 33.10 -1.64
C LEU A 85 19.97 32.52 -3.00
N ARG A 86 19.13 32.55 -4.05
CA ARG A 86 19.45 32.01 -5.40
C ARG A 86 20.03 33.03 -6.40
N GLY A 87 20.46 34.22 -5.93
CA GLY A 87 21.03 35.27 -6.79
C GLY A 87 22.56 35.31 -6.85
N PRO A 88 23.17 36.23 -7.63
CA PRO A 88 24.62 36.46 -7.66
C PRO A 88 25.19 36.71 -6.26
N LEU A 89 26.47 36.38 -6.05
CA LEU A 89 27.14 36.37 -4.74
C LEU A 89 26.84 37.63 -3.89
N ILE A 90 26.91 38.83 -4.50
CA ILE A 90 26.65 40.10 -3.83
C ILE A 90 25.20 40.21 -3.31
N ARG A 91 24.22 39.78 -4.11
CA ARG A 91 22.80 39.80 -3.74
C ARG A 91 22.51 38.79 -2.62
N ARG A 92 23.17 37.64 -2.66
CA ARG A 92 23.09 36.63 -1.60
C ARG A 92 23.67 37.12 -0.28
N ILE A 93 24.83 37.78 -0.32
CA ILE A 93 25.45 38.41 0.86
C ILE A 93 24.52 39.49 1.43
N LEU A 94 23.97 40.37 0.58
CA LEU A 94 23.00 41.39 1.01
C LEU A 94 21.73 40.77 1.63
N GLY A 95 21.25 39.65 1.09
CA GLY A 95 20.13 38.88 1.65
C GLY A 95 20.44 38.34 3.04
N LEU A 96 21.60 37.70 3.21
CA LEU A 96 22.06 37.17 4.49
C LEU A 96 22.27 38.27 5.53
N VAL A 97 22.86 39.41 5.15
CA VAL A 97 23.03 40.59 6.01
C VAL A 97 21.67 41.13 6.45
N ARG A 98 20.69 41.20 5.55
CA ARG A 98 19.32 41.63 5.91
C ARG A 98 18.66 40.69 6.90
N ILE A 99 18.85 39.38 6.76
CA ILE A 99 18.32 38.40 7.72
C ILE A 99 19.03 38.57 9.06
N PHE A 100 20.37 38.66 9.07
CA PHE A 100 21.17 38.86 10.27
C PHE A 100 20.72 40.10 11.07
N LEU A 101 20.51 41.23 10.39
CA LEU A 101 20.08 42.47 11.05
C LEU A 101 18.62 42.44 11.54
N LYS A 102 17.74 41.68 10.89
CA LYS A 102 16.30 41.66 11.20
C LYS A 102 15.86 40.52 12.11
N ALA A 103 16.61 39.43 12.15
CA ALA A 103 16.31 38.23 12.93
C ALA A 103 16.17 38.53 14.44
N PRO A 104 17.04 39.33 15.08
CA PRO A 104 16.91 39.68 16.51
C PRO A 104 15.61 40.42 16.85
N TYR A 105 14.96 41.04 15.85
CA TYR A 105 13.72 41.78 16.03
C TYR A 105 12.48 40.98 15.61
N GLY A 106 12.63 39.73 15.14
CA GLY A 106 11.52 38.93 14.62
C GLY A 106 10.92 39.50 13.33
N ARG A 107 11.67 40.34 12.61
CA ARG A 107 11.24 40.98 11.35
C ARG A 107 11.90 40.35 10.12
N ALA A 108 12.67 39.28 10.32
CA ALA A 108 13.26 38.52 9.24
C ALA A 108 12.19 37.59 8.63
N VAL A 109 12.23 37.45 7.31
CA VAL A 109 11.34 36.55 6.58
C VAL A 109 11.52 35.12 7.12
N GLY A 110 10.43 34.42 7.42
CA GLY A 110 10.46 33.03 7.87
C GLY A 110 10.86 32.80 9.33
N ILE A 111 11.05 33.87 10.12
CA ILE A 111 11.30 33.81 11.57
C ILE A 111 10.16 34.54 12.28
N LYS A 112 9.40 33.83 13.12
CA LYS A 112 8.36 34.40 13.97
C LYS A 112 8.91 34.72 15.35
N LYS A 113 8.37 35.77 15.97
CA LYS A 113 8.68 36.16 17.35
C LYS A 113 7.40 36.24 18.16
N GLU A 114 7.30 35.43 19.20
CA GLU A 114 6.26 35.51 20.22
C GLU A 114 6.92 35.77 21.58
N GLY A 115 6.70 36.97 22.13
CA GLY A 115 7.40 37.41 23.33
C GLY A 115 8.92 37.44 23.14
N LEU A 116 9.65 36.62 23.89
CA LEU A 116 11.11 36.46 23.77
C LEU A 116 11.51 35.18 23.03
N ASN A 117 10.57 34.42 22.46
CA ASN A 117 10.86 33.21 21.71
C ASN A 117 10.88 33.49 20.21
N TYR A 118 11.83 32.86 19.53
CA TYR A 118 12.01 32.93 18.08
C TYR A 118 11.92 31.51 17.55
N TYR A 119 11.23 31.33 16.43
CA TYR A 119 11.13 30.02 15.79
C TYR A 119 10.92 30.18 14.29
N PRO A 120 11.42 29.22 13.49
CA PRO A 120 11.17 29.19 12.07
C PRO A 120 9.68 28.94 11.81
N ASP A 121 9.14 29.63 10.81
CA ASP A 121 7.76 29.42 10.37
C ASP A 121 7.67 28.19 9.47
N SER A 122 7.89 27.01 10.07
CA SER A 122 8.04 25.71 9.40
C SER A 122 7.44 24.55 10.21
N PRO A 123 6.98 23.46 9.56
CA PRO A 123 6.63 22.22 10.26
C PRO A 123 7.81 21.67 11.08
N TYR A 124 7.49 20.98 12.17
CA TYR A 124 8.50 20.49 13.09
C TYR A 124 9.36 19.38 12.47
N ASN A 125 10.66 19.64 12.25
CA ASN A 125 11.64 18.71 11.68
C ASN A 125 12.89 18.63 12.58
N PHE A 126 13.34 17.41 12.92
CA PHE A 126 14.53 17.20 13.75
C PHE A 126 15.82 17.81 13.17
N ALA A 127 15.98 17.83 11.85
CA ALA A 127 17.13 18.45 11.18
C ALA A 127 17.09 19.99 11.31
N VAL A 128 15.90 20.59 11.20
CA VAL A 128 15.71 22.03 11.42
C VAL A 128 15.95 22.36 12.88
N ALA A 129 15.38 21.59 13.82
CA ALA A 129 15.56 21.78 15.26
C ALA A 129 17.02 21.65 15.72
N ALA A 130 17.83 20.80 15.05
CA ALA A 130 19.25 20.66 15.35
C ALA A 130 20.13 21.76 14.73
N ALA A 131 19.63 22.52 13.75
CA ALA A 131 20.45 23.43 12.95
C ALA A 131 20.87 24.72 13.68
N GLY A 132 19.97 25.34 14.44
CA GLY A 132 20.29 26.51 15.26
C GLY A 132 21.42 26.22 16.27
N PRO A 133 21.29 25.16 17.10
CA PRO A 133 22.36 24.75 18.01
C PRO A 133 23.69 24.42 17.31
N ARG A 134 23.67 23.80 16.13
CA ARG A 134 24.89 23.56 15.32
C ARG A 134 25.56 24.86 14.90
N MET A 135 24.78 25.85 14.48
CA MET A 135 25.32 27.15 14.08
C MET A 135 25.98 27.85 15.27
N SER A 136 25.31 27.88 16.43
CA SER A 136 25.88 28.47 17.65
C SER A 136 27.17 27.78 18.11
N ARG A 137 27.24 26.45 18.02
CA ARG A 137 28.49 25.71 18.27
C ARG A 137 29.61 26.15 17.33
N ASN A 138 29.33 26.26 16.04
CA ASN A 138 30.33 26.63 15.04
C ASN A 138 30.83 28.08 15.25
N VAL A 139 29.91 29.00 15.57
CA VAL A 139 30.26 30.39 15.89
C VAL A 139 31.14 30.47 17.14
N ALA A 140 30.82 29.72 18.19
CA ALA A 140 31.65 29.63 19.38
C ALA A 140 33.08 29.15 19.07
N LEU A 141 33.21 28.10 18.26
CA LEU A 141 34.51 27.57 17.85
C LEU A 141 35.33 28.58 17.03
N ILE A 142 34.68 29.31 16.13
CA ILE A 142 35.34 30.30 15.26
C ILE A 142 35.77 31.55 16.04
N THR A 143 35.09 31.91 17.12
CA THR A 143 35.32 33.18 17.84
C THR A 143 36.15 33.03 19.11
N LEU A 144 36.02 31.91 19.85
CA LEU A 144 36.75 31.73 21.12
C LEU A 144 38.27 31.58 20.92
N LEU A 145 38.72 30.94 19.84
CA LEU A 145 40.16 30.78 19.57
C LEU A 145 40.82 32.12 19.21
N PRO A 146 40.28 32.94 18.28
CA PRO A 146 40.76 34.31 18.07
C PRO A 146 40.66 35.19 19.32
N ALA A 147 39.62 35.03 20.13
CA ALA A 147 39.49 35.77 21.40
C ALA A 147 40.69 35.50 22.31
N LEU A 148 41.05 34.23 22.50
CA LEU A 148 42.19 33.84 23.32
C LEU A 148 43.49 34.46 22.79
N VAL A 149 43.77 34.28 21.49
CA VAL A 149 45.00 34.79 20.86
C VAL A 149 45.10 36.31 20.98
N THR A 150 44.04 37.03 20.64
CA THR A 150 44.05 38.51 20.63
C THR A 150 44.08 39.10 22.04
N LEU A 151 43.40 38.48 23.02
CA LEU A 151 43.52 38.88 24.43
C LEU A 151 44.93 38.63 24.97
N THR A 152 45.54 37.48 24.67
CA THR A 152 46.91 37.19 25.11
C THR A 152 47.90 38.18 24.50
N LEU A 153 47.82 38.44 23.20
CA LEU A 153 48.68 39.45 22.55
C LEU A 153 48.42 40.86 23.12
N GLY A 154 47.16 41.20 23.36
CA GLY A 154 46.79 42.50 23.93
C GLY A 154 47.35 42.72 25.33
N LEU A 155 47.30 41.71 26.19
CA LEU A 155 47.83 41.78 27.55
C LEU A 155 49.36 41.73 27.59
N VAL A 156 50.01 40.97 26.70
CA VAL A 156 51.47 40.85 26.64
C VAL A 156 52.13 42.10 26.06
N PHE A 157 51.52 42.70 25.04
CA PHE A 157 52.06 43.86 24.33
C PHE A 157 51.39 45.19 24.70
N ASP A 158 50.57 45.19 25.76
CA ASP A 158 49.80 46.35 26.24
C ASP A 158 49.00 47.07 25.12
N SER A 159 48.43 46.27 24.22
CA SER A 159 47.68 46.78 23.07
C SER A 159 46.20 46.85 23.38
N THR A 160 45.72 48.05 23.67
CA THR A 160 44.30 48.33 23.94
C THR A 160 43.39 47.85 22.80
N ILE A 161 43.82 48.01 21.54
CA ILE A 161 43.07 47.58 20.36
C ILE A 161 42.91 46.05 20.34
N ALA A 162 43.99 45.31 20.62
CA ALA A 162 43.94 43.85 20.67
C ALA A 162 43.08 43.34 21.83
N ILE A 163 43.10 44.02 22.98
CA ILE A 163 42.23 43.72 24.13
C ILE A 163 40.75 43.89 23.73
N TYR A 164 40.37 44.99 23.08
CA TYR A 164 38.98 45.21 22.66
C TYR A 164 38.51 44.24 21.58
N ILE A 165 39.35 43.91 20.60
CA ILE A 165 39.03 42.89 19.59
C ILE A 165 38.81 41.53 20.27
N GLY A 166 39.71 41.17 21.19
CA GLY A 166 39.62 39.91 21.92
C GLY A 166 38.39 39.83 22.83
N ARG A 167 38.03 40.93 23.50
CA ARG A 167 36.80 41.02 24.31
C ARG A 167 35.53 40.87 23.47
N LEU A 168 35.47 41.47 22.29
CA LEU A 168 34.32 41.32 21.40
C LEU A 168 34.15 39.85 20.96
N PHE A 169 35.23 39.21 20.53
CA PHE A 169 35.20 37.79 20.16
C PHE A 169 34.86 36.89 21.36
N LEU A 170 35.35 37.21 22.55
CA LEU A 170 35.01 36.50 23.78
C LEU A 170 33.51 36.60 24.10
N CYS A 171 32.92 37.80 23.96
CA CYS A 171 31.50 38.01 24.20
C CYS A 171 30.63 37.20 23.23
N VAL A 172 30.91 37.28 21.92
CA VAL A 172 30.19 36.48 20.91
C VAL A 172 30.37 34.99 21.15
N GLY A 173 31.59 34.55 21.44
CA GLY A 173 31.92 33.13 21.62
C GLY A 173 31.28 32.49 22.85
N ILE A 174 31.29 33.17 24.00
CA ILE A 174 30.68 32.63 25.23
C ILE A 174 29.15 32.59 25.09
N VAL A 175 28.54 33.62 24.51
CA VAL A 175 27.08 33.66 24.29
C VAL A 175 26.66 32.51 23.38
N SER A 176 27.33 32.30 22.24
CA SER A 176 27.04 31.19 21.33
C SER A 176 27.37 29.81 21.92
N PHE A 177 28.38 29.70 22.78
CA PHE A 177 28.71 28.44 23.46
C PHE A 177 27.63 28.04 24.46
N LEU A 178 27.18 28.98 25.29
CA LEU A 178 26.14 28.73 26.29
C LEU A 178 24.79 28.45 25.63
N ASP A 179 24.49 29.14 24.53
CA ASP A 179 23.32 28.85 23.70
C ASP A 179 23.32 27.40 23.18
N PHE A 180 24.44 26.93 22.64
CA PHE A 180 24.59 25.53 22.24
C PHE A 180 24.44 24.55 23.41
N LYS A 181 25.02 24.87 24.58
CA LYS A 181 24.99 24.01 25.77
C LYS A 181 23.60 23.88 26.40
N PHE A 182 22.79 24.94 26.32
CA PHE A 182 21.44 24.97 26.90
C PHE A 182 20.33 24.67 25.89
N ALA A 183 20.65 24.49 24.61
CA ALA A 183 19.74 23.94 23.62
C ALA A 183 19.28 22.53 24.02
N ASP A 184 18.04 22.16 23.67
CA ASP A 184 17.41 20.86 24.02
C ASP A 184 18.36 19.67 23.74
N PRO A 185 18.98 19.10 24.79
CA PRO A 185 20.04 18.12 24.62
C PRO A 185 19.53 16.80 24.06
N GLY A 186 18.25 16.46 24.29
CA GLY A 186 17.65 15.21 23.84
C GLY A 186 17.54 15.17 22.32
N LYS A 187 17.01 16.25 21.73
CA LYS A 187 16.75 16.35 20.29
C LYS A 187 18.03 16.43 19.46
N TYR A 188 19.01 17.20 19.92
CA TYR A 188 20.30 17.32 19.23
C TYR A 188 21.10 16.00 19.29
N LYS A 189 21.12 15.33 20.46
CA LYS A 189 21.81 14.03 20.62
C LYS A 189 21.16 12.94 19.78
N GLU A 190 19.84 12.87 19.77
CA GLU A 190 19.12 11.86 18.97
C GLU A 190 19.35 12.05 17.47
N PHE A 191 19.36 13.30 16.97
CA PHE A 191 19.71 13.58 15.58
C PHE A 191 21.14 13.17 15.24
N CYS A 192 22.12 13.54 16.08
CA CYS A 192 23.52 13.15 15.85
C CYS A 192 23.74 11.64 15.94
N ARG A 193 23.01 10.94 16.83
CA ARG A 193 23.04 9.48 16.95
C ARG A 193 22.55 8.81 15.65
N ARG A 194 21.43 9.29 15.09
CA ARG A 194 20.89 8.79 13.82
C ARG A 194 21.81 9.07 12.64
N GLU A 195 22.35 10.29 12.55
CA GLU A 195 23.30 10.67 11.50
C GLU A 195 24.59 9.83 11.56
N ARG A 196 25.12 9.60 12.77
CA ARG A 196 26.30 8.75 12.98
C ARG A 196 26.05 7.28 12.64
N LEU A 197 24.94 6.70 13.09
CA LEU A 197 24.58 5.32 12.75
C LEU A 197 24.39 5.12 11.24
N ALA A 198 23.78 6.10 10.55
CA ALA A 198 23.64 6.08 9.11
C ALA A 198 25.00 6.18 8.40
N GLN A 199 25.88 7.08 8.86
CA GLN A 199 27.24 7.23 8.32
C GLN A 199 28.10 6.00 8.56
N GLU A 200 28.04 5.38 9.75
CA GLU A 200 28.79 4.17 10.08
C GLU A 200 28.31 2.96 9.25
N LYS A 201 26.99 2.80 9.05
CA LYS A 201 26.43 1.77 8.16
C LYS A 201 26.73 2.01 6.67
N ALA A 202 26.82 3.27 6.23
CA ALA A 202 27.18 3.61 4.85
C ALA A 202 28.71 3.53 4.61
N ALA A 203 29.52 3.76 5.63
CA ALA A 203 30.98 3.69 5.55
C ALA A 203 31.52 2.27 5.58
N SER A 204 30.78 1.30 6.15
CA SER A 204 31.11 -0.13 6.11
C SER A 204 30.79 -0.80 4.77
N LEU A 205 30.29 -0.04 3.79
CA LEU A 205 30.04 -0.54 2.44
C LEU A 205 31.36 -0.82 1.71
N ASP A 206 31.43 -2.01 1.11
CA ASP A 206 32.38 -2.30 0.06
C ASP A 206 31.97 -1.51 -1.19
N LYS A 207 32.51 -0.29 -1.33
CA LYS A 207 32.29 0.60 -2.49
C LYS A 207 32.90 0.06 -3.79
N SER A 208 33.45 -1.14 -3.80
CA SER A 208 34.21 -1.68 -4.93
C SER A 208 33.35 -2.34 -6.02
N ALA A 209 32.12 -2.77 -5.73
CA ALA A 209 31.27 -3.48 -6.70
C ALA A 209 30.00 -2.71 -7.12
N ALA A 210 29.96 -2.31 -8.39
CA ALA A 210 28.77 -1.75 -9.04
C ALA A 210 27.55 -2.68 -8.90
N TRP A 211 26.33 -2.12 -8.86
CA TRP A 211 25.08 -2.85 -8.68
C TRP A 211 24.98 -4.06 -9.61
N TRP A 212 25.34 -3.90 -10.88
CA TRP A 212 25.39 -4.98 -11.88
C TRP A 212 26.06 -6.28 -11.38
N GLY A 213 27.18 -6.16 -10.65
CA GLY A 213 27.92 -7.30 -10.11
C GLY A 213 27.26 -7.94 -8.88
N ARG A 214 26.40 -7.20 -8.16
CA ARG A 214 25.71 -7.64 -6.95
C ARG A 214 24.29 -8.18 -7.22
N MET A 215 23.72 -7.91 -8.39
CA MET A 215 22.35 -8.30 -8.74
C MET A 215 22.07 -9.79 -8.56
N GLN A 216 22.96 -10.67 -9.02
CA GLN A 216 22.75 -12.12 -8.94
C GLN A 216 22.65 -12.60 -7.49
N ALA A 217 23.54 -12.10 -6.61
CA ALA A 217 23.49 -12.40 -5.18
C ALA A 217 22.25 -11.81 -4.50
N ALA A 218 21.81 -10.61 -4.90
CA ALA A 218 20.58 -10.00 -4.39
C ALA A 218 19.33 -10.79 -4.82
N ARG A 219 19.30 -11.28 -6.06
CA ARG A 219 18.24 -12.17 -6.57
C ARG A 219 18.24 -13.49 -5.81
N GLU A 220 19.39 -14.11 -5.61
CA GLU A 220 19.51 -15.34 -4.83
C GLU A 220 18.99 -15.14 -3.40
N HIS A 221 19.42 -14.08 -2.71
CA HIS A 221 18.90 -13.73 -1.39
C HIS A 221 17.36 -13.59 -1.39
N LEU A 222 16.80 -12.93 -2.40
CA LEU A 222 15.36 -12.76 -2.52
C LEU A 222 14.62 -14.11 -2.70
N LEU A 223 15.21 -15.07 -3.41
CA LEU A 223 14.64 -16.41 -3.62
C LEU A 223 14.78 -17.31 -2.39
N THR A 224 15.92 -17.26 -1.70
CA THR A 224 16.24 -18.21 -0.61
C THR A 224 15.87 -17.70 0.78
N GLU A 225 15.84 -16.38 0.99
CA GLU A 225 15.53 -15.76 2.27
C GLU A 225 14.14 -15.14 2.33
N ARG A 226 13.66 -14.89 3.54
CA ARG A 226 12.37 -14.24 3.84
C ARG A 226 12.52 -13.41 5.11
N ILE A 227 11.71 -12.34 5.24
CA ILE A 227 11.73 -11.42 6.40
C ILE A 227 11.53 -12.19 7.71
N GLN A 228 10.49 -13.03 7.76
CA GLN A 228 10.15 -13.81 8.94
C GLN A 228 9.61 -15.19 8.53
N ARG A 229 9.83 -16.17 9.41
CA ARG A 229 9.34 -17.54 9.27
C ARG A 229 8.79 -18.02 10.60
N ILE A 230 7.70 -18.76 10.54
CA ILE A 230 7.08 -19.45 11.68
C ILE A 230 6.86 -20.91 11.29
N THR A 231 6.83 -21.82 12.27
CA THR A 231 6.56 -23.23 12.00
C THR A 231 5.14 -23.55 12.43
N HIS A 232 4.25 -23.81 11.47
CA HIS A 232 2.89 -24.25 11.73
C HIS A 232 2.89 -25.76 12.01
N PRO A 233 2.20 -26.24 13.06
CA PRO A 233 2.27 -27.64 13.50
C PRO A 233 1.82 -28.65 12.44
N ARG A 234 0.86 -28.27 11.58
CA ARG A 234 0.31 -29.14 10.53
C ARG A 234 0.84 -28.86 9.13
N LEU A 235 1.38 -27.66 8.88
CA LEU A 235 1.66 -27.16 7.52
C LEU A 235 3.14 -26.83 7.29
N GLY A 236 3.97 -27.12 8.29
CA GLY A 236 5.40 -26.83 8.26
C GLY A 236 5.68 -25.33 8.25
N VAL A 237 6.75 -24.94 7.58
CA VAL A 237 7.21 -23.55 7.56
C VAL A 237 6.23 -22.66 6.79
N ILE A 238 5.75 -21.62 7.45
CA ILE A 238 5.08 -20.47 6.84
C ILE A 238 6.11 -19.34 6.76
N SER A 239 6.25 -18.73 5.59
CA SER A 239 7.14 -17.59 5.42
C SER A 239 6.36 -16.36 4.99
N THR A 240 6.80 -15.20 5.47
CA THR A 240 6.26 -13.93 4.99
C THR A 240 6.67 -13.67 3.54
N PRO A 241 5.78 -13.19 2.66
CA PRO A 241 6.18 -12.71 1.34
C PRO A 241 7.01 -11.42 1.44
N TRP A 242 7.87 -11.10 0.48
CA TRP A 242 8.54 -9.80 0.44
C TRP A 242 7.54 -8.67 0.17
N GLN A 243 7.75 -7.49 0.75
CA GLN A 243 6.85 -6.35 0.58
C GLN A 243 7.22 -5.52 -0.65
N PHE A 244 6.35 -5.49 -1.66
CA PHE A 244 6.45 -4.63 -2.85
C PHE A 244 5.64 -3.35 -2.62
N ARG A 245 6.32 -2.26 -2.24
CA ARG A 245 5.66 -1.04 -1.74
C ARG A 245 5.65 0.08 -2.76
N ASN A 246 4.49 0.28 -3.38
CA ASN A 246 4.28 1.35 -4.36
C ASN A 246 4.38 2.74 -3.71
N CYS A 247 5.47 3.45 -3.99
CA CYS A 247 5.74 4.77 -3.41
C CYS A 247 5.90 5.87 -4.47
N GLY A 248 6.09 5.53 -5.75
CA GLY A 248 6.04 6.46 -6.88
C GLY A 248 5.06 5.95 -7.93
N MET A 249 4.08 6.77 -8.30
CA MET A 249 2.98 6.42 -9.21
C MET A 249 2.99 7.29 -10.46
N GLY A 250 2.58 6.70 -11.59
CA GLY A 250 2.42 7.36 -12.88
C GLY A 250 1.33 6.69 -13.72
N GLY A 251 1.47 6.75 -15.04
CA GLY A 251 0.58 6.10 -16.00
C GLY A 251 -0.90 6.40 -15.78
N ARG A 252 -1.75 5.40 -16.03
CA ARG A 252 -3.21 5.49 -15.85
C ARG A 252 -3.62 5.70 -14.39
N HIS A 253 -2.81 5.25 -13.43
CA HIS A 253 -3.08 5.37 -11.99
C HIS A 253 -3.05 6.79 -11.45
N THR A 254 -2.54 7.75 -12.23
CA THR A 254 -2.52 9.17 -11.87
C THR A 254 -3.26 10.05 -12.86
N GLU A 255 -3.71 9.51 -13.99
CA GLU A 255 -4.21 10.30 -15.12
C GLU A 255 -5.51 11.05 -14.79
N LYS A 256 -6.40 10.44 -14.01
CA LYS A 256 -7.70 11.01 -13.67
C LYS A 256 -7.61 12.00 -12.51
N GLU A 257 -6.97 11.60 -11.41
CA GLU A 257 -6.89 12.41 -10.18
C GLU A 257 -5.81 13.50 -10.27
N TYR A 258 -4.71 13.23 -10.99
CA TYR A 258 -3.55 14.10 -11.11
C TYR A 258 -3.11 14.23 -12.58
N PRO A 259 -3.92 14.86 -13.43
CA PRO A 259 -3.66 14.95 -14.86
C PRO A 259 -2.32 15.63 -15.17
N GLU A 260 -1.81 16.49 -14.29
CA GLU A 260 -0.53 17.17 -14.44
C GLU A 260 0.69 16.31 -14.11
N SER A 261 0.55 15.13 -13.49
CA SER A 261 1.69 14.21 -13.32
C SER A 261 2.23 13.80 -14.69
N ASN A 262 3.56 13.79 -14.84
CA ASN A 262 4.23 13.57 -16.13
C ASN A 262 4.96 12.22 -16.23
N ILE A 263 4.71 11.32 -15.28
CA ILE A 263 5.26 9.97 -15.28
C ILE A 263 4.34 9.06 -16.12
N SER A 264 4.87 8.47 -17.18
CA SER A 264 4.14 7.58 -18.11
C SER A 264 4.12 6.12 -17.62
N MET A 265 5.21 5.66 -17.01
CA MET A 265 5.26 4.33 -16.39
C MET A 265 4.43 4.26 -15.10
N GLN A 266 3.80 3.12 -14.83
CA GLN A 266 2.71 3.04 -13.85
C GLN A 266 3.17 3.07 -12.39
N GLU A 267 4.17 2.27 -12.01
CA GLU A 267 4.61 2.15 -10.60
C GLU A 267 6.13 2.01 -10.44
N ALA A 268 6.63 2.65 -9.40
CA ALA A 268 7.96 2.46 -8.86
C ALA A 268 7.86 2.17 -7.36
N MET A 269 8.36 1.01 -6.98
CA MET A 269 8.18 0.42 -5.66
C MET A 269 9.51 0.33 -4.90
N PHE A 270 9.46 0.51 -3.59
CA PHE A 270 10.52 0.03 -2.71
C PHE A 270 10.28 -1.43 -2.36
N LEU A 271 11.33 -2.26 -2.50
CA LEU A 271 11.34 -3.66 -2.12
C LEU A 271 12.16 -3.79 -0.84
N ILE A 272 11.51 -4.11 0.27
CA ILE A 272 12.14 -4.12 1.60
C ILE A 272 12.81 -5.47 1.86
N LEU A 273 14.14 -5.48 1.98
CA LEU A 273 14.96 -6.70 2.10
C LEU A 273 15.64 -6.87 3.47
N GLY A 274 15.96 -5.75 4.14
CA GLY A 274 16.76 -5.74 5.38
C GLY A 274 15.97 -5.58 6.68
N ALA A 275 14.64 -5.77 6.64
CA ALA A 275 13.80 -5.69 7.84
C ALA A 275 13.94 -6.97 8.69
N ARG A 276 13.88 -6.83 10.01
CA ARG A 276 13.91 -7.96 10.96
C ARG A 276 12.57 -8.67 11.07
N ASP A 277 11.49 -7.94 10.87
CA ASP A 277 10.12 -8.45 10.92
C ASP A 277 9.21 -7.62 10.01
N TYR A 278 7.98 -8.10 9.85
CA TYR A 278 7.00 -7.49 8.93
C TYR A 278 6.55 -6.08 9.36
N GLN A 279 6.62 -5.79 10.67
CA GLN A 279 6.27 -4.49 11.23
C GLN A 279 7.38 -3.46 10.93
N GLU A 280 8.65 -3.83 11.10
CA GLU A 280 9.79 -2.99 10.74
C GLU A 280 9.77 -2.70 9.23
N ALA A 281 9.40 -3.66 8.39
CA ALA A 281 9.26 -3.41 6.95
C ALA A 281 8.20 -2.32 6.64
N GLN A 282 7.08 -2.32 7.37
CA GLN A 282 6.07 -1.26 7.27
C GLN A 282 6.63 0.10 7.74
N GLU A 283 7.38 0.14 8.85
CA GLU A 283 8.02 1.37 9.32
C GLU A 283 9.07 1.91 8.32
N MET A 284 9.88 1.03 7.74
CA MET A 284 10.84 1.37 6.70
C MET A 284 10.14 2.03 5.52
N THR A 285 9.02 1.47 5.08
CA THR A 285 8.20 2.00 3.99
C THR A 285 7.71 3.42 4.27
N VAL A 286 7.14 3.67 5.46
CA VAL A 286 6.66 5.01 5.85
C VAL A 286 7.80 6.03 5.86
N ARG A 287 8.99 5.63 6.36
CA ARG A 287 10.19 6.50 6.36
C ARG A 287 10.65 6.82 4.93
N LEU A 288 10.72 5.81 4.07
CA LEU A 288 11.11 5.95 2.66
C LEU A 288 10.14 6.84 1.89
N GLN A 289 8.83 6.59 1.98
CA GLN A 289 7.82 7.37 1.27
C GLN A 289 7.83 8.85 1.69
N ASN A 290 7.90 9.13 3.00
CA ASN A 290 7.99 10.50 3.50
C ASN A 290 9.27 11.19 3.04
N ARG A 291 10.41 10.46 3.01
CA ARG A 291 11.66 11.04 2.56
C ARG A 291 11.69 11.28 1.05
N LEU A 292 11.14 10.38 0.26
CA LEU A 292 10.98 10.54 -1.18
C LEU A 292 10.15 11.78 -1.50
N LYS A 293 9.03 11.97 -0.80
CA LYS A 293 8.21 13.19 -0.90
C LYS A 293 9.06 14.45 -0.67
N GLU A 294 9.82 14.49 0.42
CA GLU A 294 10.68 15.62 0.72
C GLU A 294 11.77 15.87 -0.33
N ILE A 295 12.36 14.81 -0.90
CA ILE A 295 13.37 14.93 -1.97
C ILE A 295 12.74 15.54 -3.22
N ILE A 296 11.57 15.04 -3.62
CA ILE A 296 10.84 15.53 -4.80
C ILE A 296 10.46 17.00 -4.62
N GLU A 297 9.88 17.38 -3.48
CA GLU A 297 9.46 18.78 -3.22
C GLU A 297 10.62 19.77 -3.17
N LYS A 298 11.82 19.34 -2.78
CA LYS A 298 13.02 20.20 -2.74
C LYS A 298 13.71 20.31 -4.10
N ALA A 299 13.48 19.35 -5.00
CA ALA A 299 14.15 19.29 -6.28
C ALA A 299 13.59 20.34 -7.25
N GLU A 300 14.49 21.05 -7.95
CA GLU A 300 14.09 22.03 -8.94
C GLU A 300 13.24 21.38 -10.05
N GLY A 301 12.14 22.04 -10.39
CA GLY A 301 11.20 21.57 -11.41
C GLY A 301 10.30 20.42 -10.98
N CYS A 302 10.33 20.01 -9.71
CA CYS A 302 9.62 18.84 -9.21
C CYS A 302 8.62 19.22 -8.11
N ARG A 303 7.56 18.43 -7.95
CA ARG A 303 6.55 18.59 -6.89
C ARG A 303 5.75 17.31 -6.71
N VAL A 304 5.17 17.11 -5.53
CA VAL A 304 4.20 16.03 -5.30
C VAL A 304 2.78 16.60 -5.35
N MET A 305 1.94 16.03 -6.21
CA MET A 305 0.55 16.49 -6.38
C MET A 305 -0.38 15.87 -5.34
N GLY A 306 -0.06 14.67 -4.86
CA GLY A 306 -0.84 13.99 -3.83
C GLY A 306 -0.48 12.51 -3.71
N ILE A 307 -1.46 11.73 -3.26
CA ILE A 307 -1.37 10.28 -3.09
C ILE A 307 -2.29 9.64 -4.13
N GLY A 308 -1.72 8.81 -5.01
CA GLY A 308 -2.48 8.11 -6.04
C GLY A 308 -3.36 7.00 -5.48
N LEU A 309 -4.13 6.35 -6.36
CA LEU A 309 -5.13 5.34 -6.01
C LEU A 309 -4.59 4.18 -5.14
N GLU A 310 -3.30 3.88 -5.25
CA GLU A 310 -2.66 2.75 -4.55
C GLU A 310 -1.81 3.16 -3.35
N GLY A 311 -1.85 4.43 -2.95
CA GLY A 311 -1.17 4.93 -1.75
C GLY A 311 0.27 5.40 -1.95
N GLY A 312 0.78 5.39 -3.18
CA GLY A 312 2.06 5.99 -3.56
C GLY A 312 1.96 7.47 -3.90
N LEU A 313 3.10 8.16 -4.02
CA LEU A 313 3.14 9.58 -4.39
C LEU A 313 2.86 9.73 -5.88
N ALA A 314 2.05 10.73 -6.25
CA ALA A 314 1.85 11.15 -7.64
C ALA A 314 2.69 12.41 -7.91
N PRO A 315 3.87 12.30 -8.55
CA PRO A 315 4.76 13.45 -8.71
C PRO A 315 4.67 14.07 -10.10
N TYR A 316 5.10 15.33 -10.19
CA TYR A 316 5.64 15.89 -11.42
C TYR A 316 7.15 15.98 -11.29
N ILE A 317 7.88 15.43 -12.25
CA ILE A 317 9.34 15.36 -12.26
C ILE A 317 9.85 15.97 -13.56
N GLU A 318 10.46 17.15 -13.50
CA GLU A 318 11.16 17.69 -14.67
C GLU A 318 12.32 16.76 -15.05
N ARG A 319 12.48 16.36 -16.32
CA ARG A 319 13.53 15.36 -16.68
C ARG A 319 14.96 15.85 -16.43
N GLY A 320 15.23 17.15 -16.55
CA GLY A 320 16.59 17.70 -16.45
C GLY A 320 17.54 17.08 -17.49
N ALA A 321 18.67 16.53 -17.03
CA ALA A 321 19.66 15.84 -17.87
C ALA A 321 19.31 14.36 -18.18
N PHE A 322 18.26 13.82 -17.56
CA PHE A 322 17.85 12.43 -17.78
C PHE A 322 17.03 12.31 -19.08
N ALA A 323 17.10 11.13 -19.70
CA ALA A 323 16.38 10.86 -20.94
C ALA A 323 14.86 11.01 -20.79
N VAL A 324 14.32 10.55 -19.66
CA VAL A 324 12.90 10.58 -19.32
C VAL A 324 12.69 10.91 -17.82
N PRO A 325 11.53 11.50 -17.42
CA PRO A 325 11.19 11.78 -16.02
C PRO A 325 11.29 10.57 -15.08
N GLU A 326 10.91 9.38 -15.55
CA GLU A 326 10.92 8.11 -14.81
C GLU A 326 12.32 7.80 -14.26
N LEU A 327 13.33 7.94 -15.10
CA LEU A 327 14.72 7.66 -14.73
C LEU A 327 15.20 8.61 -13.63
N ARG A 328 14.80 9.89 -13.68
CA ARG A 328 15.09 10.86 -12.61
C ARG A 328 14.36 10.49 -11.33
N LEU A 329 13.11 10.04 -11.40
CA LEU A 329 12.36 9.56 -10.23
C LEU A 329 13.07 8.36 -9.57
N TRP A 330 13.53 7.38 -10.36
CA TRP A 330 14.23 6.22 -9.81
C TRP A 330 15.59 6.59 -9.19
N ALA A 331 16.29 7.57 -9.76
CA ALA A 331 17.50 8.13 -9.13
C ALA A 331 17.19 8.81 -7.78
N MET A 332 16.07 9.54 -7.69
CA MET A 332 15.60 10.10 -6.41
C MET A 332 15.20 9.01 -5.40
N MET A 333 14.65 7.89 -5.85
CA MET A 333 14.36 6.74 -5.00
C MET A 333 15.64 6.10 -4.46
N LYS A 334 16.69 5.95 -5.29
CA LYS A 334 18.02 5.52 -4.81
C LYS A 334 18.55 6.47 -3.73
N GLN A 335 18.53 7.78 -3.99
CA GLN A 335 18.92 8.81 -3.02
C GLN A 335 18.11 8.69 -1.71
N THR A 336 16.81 8.38 -1.82
CA THR A 336 15.93 8.19 -0.66
C THR A 336 16.41 7.04 0.23
N ILE A 337 16.78 5.90 -0.37
CA ILE A 337 17.29 4.73 0.35
C ILE A 337 18.53 5.12 1.16
N GLU A 338 19.48 5.82 0.52
CA GLU A 338 20.73 6.26 1.14
C GLU A 338 20.49 7.29 2.26
N GLU A 339 19.65 8.29 2.03
CA GLU A 339 19.35 9.33 3.02
C GLU A 339 18.53 8.83 4.22
N CYS A 340 17.80 7.73 4.06
CA CYS A 340 17.17 7.02 5.17
C CYS A 340 18.15 6.14 5.96
N GLY A 341 19.41 6.02 5.53
CA GLY A 341 20.44 5.21 6.18
C GLY A 341 20.34 3.71 5.90
N TYR A 342 19.70 3.34 4.78
CA TYR A 342 19.60 1.96 4.30
C TYR A 342 20.59 1.72 3.16
N ARG A 343 20.99 0.47 2.94
CA ARG A 343 21.92 0.07 1.87
C ARG A 343 21.16 -0.27 0.58
N PRO A 344 21.39 0.44 -0.54
CA PRO A 344 20.80 0.11 -1.83
C PRO A 344 21.14 -1.31 -2.29
N GLY A 345 20.09 -2.07 -2.64
CA GLY A 345 20.18 -3.45 -3.13
C GLY A 345 20.42 -4.51 -2.04
N THR A 346 20.53 -4.12 -0.77
CA THR A 346 20.72 -5.05 0.35
C THR A 346 19.65 -4.88 1.42
N ASP A 347 19.42 -3.65 1.89
CA ASP A 347 18.34 -3.38 2.83
C ASP A 347 17.05 -2.99 2.11
N VAL A 348 17.18 -2.27 0.99
CA VAL A 348 16.07 -1.85 0.13
C VAL A 348 16.52 -1.88 -1.33
N ALA A 349 15.73 -2.52 -2.18
CA ALA A 349 15.88 -2.49 -3.64
C ALA A 349 14.69 -1.74 -4.27
N ILE A 350 14.70 -1.61 -5.60
CA ILE A 350 13.61 -1.03 -6.38
C ILE A 350 12.96 -2.10 -7.24
N ALA A 351 11.63 -2.10 -7.29
CA ALA A 351 10.83 -2.89 -8.22
C ALA A 351 10.03 -1.93 -9.11
N LEU A 352 9.86 -2.27 -10.39
CA LEU A 352 9.15 -1.45 -11.37
C LEU A 352 7.97 -2.23 -11.94
N ASP A 353 6.88 -1.52 -12.16
CA ASP A 353 5.77 -1.95 -13.01
C ASP A 353 5.51 -0.83 -14.03
N PRO A 354 6.15 -0.89 -15.21
CA PRO A 354 5.96 0.11 -16.25
C PRO A 354 4.58 0.07 -16.93
N ALA A 355 3.88 -1.07 -16.90
CA ALA A 355 2.64 -1.32 -17.65
C ALA A 355 2.75 -0.92 -19.14
N MET A 356 3.74 -1.47 -19.85
CA MET A 356 4.12 -1.00 -21.20
C MET A 356 3.01 -1.16 -22.26
N SER A 357 2.02 -2.03 -22.04
CA SER A 357 0.81 -2.12 -22.85
C SER A 357 0.10 -0.76 -22.99
N GLU A 358 0.07 0.05 -21.94
CA GLU A 358 -0.55 1.38 -21.97
C GLU A 358 0.25 2.39 -22.81
N LEU A 359 1.58 2.30 -22.80
CA LEU A 359 2.46 3.14 -23.62
C LEU A 359 2.33 2.78 -25.11
N GLU A 360 2.15 1.50 -25.42
CA GLU A 360 1.88 1.03 -26.79
C GLU A 360 0.47 1.46 -27.25
N ILE A 361 -0.55 1.32 -26.40
CA ILE A 361 -1.91 1.82 -26.70
C ILE A 361 -1.90 3.33 -26.95
N ALA A 362 -1.15 4.09 -26.16
CA ALA A 362 -0.98 5.53 -26.37
C ALA A 362 -0.36 5.83 -27.74
N TYR A 363 0.69 5.09 -28.13
CA TYR A 363 1.30 5.20 -29.45
C TYR A 363 0.29 4.92 -30.58
N ARG A 364 -0.43 3.79 -30.50
CA ARG A 364 -1.46 3.42 -31.50
C ARG A 364 -2.51 4.50 -31.67
N ARG A 365 -3.00 5.08 -30.57
CA ARG A 365 -4.05 6.10 -30.57
C ARG A 365 -3.55 7.43 -31.15
N GLU A 366 -2.37 7.87 -30.74
CA GLU A 366 -1.80 9.15 -31.19
C GLU A 366 -1.47 9.13 -32.68
N PHE A 367 -0.81 8.06 -33.13
CA PHE A 367 -0.34 7.94 -34.52
C PHE A 367 -1.32 7.22 -35.45
N LYS A 368 -2.44 6.71 -34.93
CA LYS A 368 -3.48 5.95 -35.67
C LYS A 368 -2.92 4.75 -36.43
N VAL A 369 -1.94 4.06 -35.84
CA VAL A 369 -1.34 2.85 -36.38
C VAL A 369 -1.93 1.66 -35.63
N ALA A 370 -2.65 0.78 -36.34
CA ALA A 370 -3.33 -0.36 -35.72
C ALA A 370 -2.33 -1.42 -35.21
N ASP A 371 -1.25 -1.65 -35.96
CA ASP A 371 -0.18 -2.57 -35.60
C ASP A 371 1.12 -1.81 -35.33
N SER A 372 1.46 -1.68 -34.04
CA SER A 372 2.63 -0.96 -33.57
C SER A 372 3.36 -1.73 -32.46
N VAL A 373 3.29 -3.06 -32.50
CA VAL A 373 3.87 -3.91 -31.46
C VAL A 373 5.36 -3.58 -31.26
N GLY A 374 5.72 -3.19 -30.04
CA GLY A 374 7.09 -2.80 -29.70
C GLY A 374 7.44 -1.32 -29.95
N MET A 375 6.44 -0.47 -30.21
CA MET A 375 6.57 0.99 -30.23
C MET A 375 5.81 1.59 -29.04
N TYR A 376 6.47 2.49 -28.31
CA TYR A 376 6.00 3.01 -27.03
C TYR A 376 6.04 4.53 -27.00
N LEU A 377 4.94 5.15 -26.57
CA LEU A 377 4.83 6.59 -26.39
C LEU A 377 4.81 6.93 -24.90
N PHE A 378 5.76 7.74 -24.44
CA PHE A 378 5.76 8.32 -23.10
C PHE A 378 4.80 9.52 -23.06
N TRP A 379 3.50 9.24 -23.10
CA TRP A 379 2.45 10.23 -23.40
C TRP A 379 2.21 11.27 -22.31
N ARG A 380 2.62 11.00 -21.07
CA ARG A 380 2.42 11.89 -19.92
C ARG A 380 3.50 12.98 -19.87
N ASP A 381 4.67 12.73 -20.44
CA ASP A 381 5.73 13.74 -20.53
C ASP A 381 5.43 14.73 -21.65
N LYS A 382 5.74 16.01 -21.42
CA LYS A 382 5.53 17.07 -22.42
C LYS A 382 6.36 16.85 -23.68
N ALA A 383 7.51 16.17 -23.57
CA ALA A 383 8.32 15.85 -24.73
C ALA A 383 7.70 14.76 -25.61
N GLN A 384 6.72 13.99 -25.10
CA GLN A 384 6.04 12.90 -25.80
C GLN A 384 7.03 11.97 -26.53
N THR A 385 8.04 11.53 -25.78
CA THR A 385 9.14 10.74 -26.35
C THR A 385 8.61 9.41 -26.87
N VAL A 386 8.94 9.08 -28.12
CA VAL A 386 8.67 7.78 -28.73
C VAL A 386 9.93 6.93 -28.64
N MET A 387 9.78 5.68 -28.22
CA MET A 387 10.85 4.69 -28.21
C MET A 387 10.37 3.39 -28.85
N ASP A 388 11.27 2.70 -29.54
CA ASP A 388 11.09 1.30 -29.85
C ASP A 388 11.53 0.42 -28.67
N ARG A 389 11.40 -0.89 -28.82
CA ARG A 389 11.79 -1.86 -27.78
C ARG A 389 13.26 -1.75 -27.34
N ASP A 390 14.17 -1.38 -28.25
CA ASP A 390 15.59 -1.25 -27.93
C ASP A 390 15.86 0.02 -27.11
N GLY A 391 15.18 1.12 -27.44
CA GLY A 391 15.19 2.34 -26.63
C GLY A 391 14.66 2.11 -25.21
N VAL A 392 13.57 1.36 -25.06
CA VAL A 392 13.02 1.01 -23.73
C VAL A 392 13.99 0.15 -22.94
N LEU A 393 14.59 -0.89 -23.55
CA LEU A 393 15.59 -1.72 -22.88
C LEU A 393 16.82 -0.90 -22.43
N ASP A 394 17.27 0.04 -23.27
CA ASP A 394 18.37 0.96 -22.94
C ASP A 394 18.06 1.84 -21.73
N VAL A 395 16.81 2.27 -21.53
CA VAL A 395 16.40 3.00 -20.30
C VAL A 395 16.62 2.14 -19.05
N TYR A 396 16.21 0.87 -19.07
CA TYR A 396 16.44 -0.05 -17.95
C TYR A 396 17.94 -0.32 -17.72
N LEU A 397 18.70 -0.54 -18.80
CA LEU A 397 20.13 -0.78 -18.72
C LEU A 397 20.90 0.44 -18.21
N LYS A 398 20.55 1.65 -18.63
CA LYS A 398 21.13 2.89 -18.10
C LYS A 398 20.83 3.05 -16.63
N ALA A 399 19.58 2.83 -16.21
CA ALA A 399 19.21 2.86 -14.79
C ALA A 399 20.11 1.96 -13.94
N ILE A 400 20.29 0.71 -14.38
CA ILE A 400 21.03 -0.31 -13.65
C ILE A 400 22.56 -0.09 -13.71
N ARG A 401 23.10 0.19 -14.90
CA ARG A 401 24.56 0.19 -15.15
C ARG A 401 25.20 1.56 -14.99
N GLU A 402 24.57 2.61 -15.49
CA GLU A 402 25.12 3.97 -15.51
C GLU A 402 24.76 4.72 -14.22
N TYR A 403 23.49 4.68 -13.81
CA TYR A 403 23.00 5.36 -12.62
C TYR A 403 23.07 4.48 -11.36
N ASP A 404 23.45 3.20 -11.51
CA ASP A 404 23.64 2.26 -10.41
C ASP A 404 22.39 2.18 -9.51
N ILE A 405 21.20 2.20 -10.13
CA ILE A 405 19.91 2.14 -9.46
C ILE A 405 19.62 0.68 -9.11
N PRO A 406 19.28 0.34 -7.85
CA PRO A 406 19.17 -1.04 -7.37
C PRO A 406 17.86 -1.72 -7.82
N ILE A 407 17.58 -1.76 -9.12
CA ILE A 407 16.41 -2.44 -9.68
C ILE A 407 16.61 -3.95 -9.58
N LEU A 408 15.68 -4.65 -8.92
CA LEU A 408 15.71 -6.10 -8.72
C LEU A 408 14.46 -6.82 -9.28
N SER A 409 13.48 -6.06 -9.76
CA SER A 409 12.26 -6.59 -10.37
C SER A 409 11.71 -5.64 -11.43
N ILE A 410 11.25 -6.19 -12.56
CA ILE A 410 10.53 -5.50 -13.62
C ILE A 410 9.30 -6.34 -13.96
N GLU A 411 8.12 -5.81 -13.68
CA GLU A 411 6.80 -6.33 -14.06
C GLU A 411 6.36 -5.67 -15.36
N ASP A 412 5.80 -6.40 -16.33
CA ASP A 412 5.25 -5.84 -17.58
C ASP A 412 6.18 -4.82 -18.27
N GLY A 413 7.46 -5.20 -18.38
CA GLY A 413 8.53 -4.40 -18.98
C GLY A 413 8.41 -4.22 -20.50
N PHE A 414 7.49 -4.93 -21.15
CA PHE A 414 7.08 -4.78 -22.55
C PHE A 414 5.58 -5.07 -22.68
N SER A 415 4.96 -4.61 -23.76
CA SER A 415 3.52 -4.85 -24.02
C SER A 415 3.21 -6.35 -23.97
N GLU A 416 2.00 -6.72 -23.52
CA GLU A 416 1.49 -8.10 -23.52
C GLU A 416 1.60 -8.78 -24.91
N ASN A 417 1.62 -7.99 -25.98
CA ASN A 417 1.73 -8.47 -27.36
C ASN A 417 3.19 -8.48 -27.90
N ASP A 418 4.15 -7.86 -27.20
CA ASP A 418 5.54 -7.70 -27.65
C ASP A 418 6.44 -8.85 -27.19
N PHE A 419 6.17 -10.07 -27.66
CA PHE A 419 6.96 -11.28 -27.34
C PHE A 419 8.47 -11.10 -27.56
N GLN A 420 8.87 -10.38 -28.61
CA GLN A 420 10.29 -10.08 -28.88
C GLN A 420 10.91 -9.19 -27.80
N GLY A 421 10.16 -8.22 -27.28
CA GLY A 421 10.57 -7.40 -26.14
C GLY A 421 10.80 -8.26 -24.88
N TRP A 422 9.86 -9.14 -24.55
CA TRP A 422 9.99 -10.08 -23.42
C TRP A 422 11.20 -11.01 -23.55
N GLU A 423 11.42 -11.61 -24.73
CA GLU A 423 12.61 -12.44 -25.01
C GLU A 423 13.92 -11.66 -24.83
N LYS A 424 13.97 -10.41 -25.32
CA LYS A 424 15.13 -9.51 -25.12
C LYS A 424 15.35 -9.19 -23.65
N LEU A 425 14.29 -8.90 -22.89
CA LEU A 425 14.38 -8.62 -21.45
C LEU A 425 14.94 -9.82 -20.69
N MET A 426 14.36 -11.00 -20.93
CA MET A 426 14.74 -12.25 -20.27
C MET A 426 16.18 -12.67 -20.60
N SER A 427 16.57 -12.60 -21.87
CA SER A 427 17.95 -12.94 -22.28
C SER A 427 18.99 -11.97 -21.74
N THR A 428 18.62 -10.71 -21.49
CA THR A 428 19.56 -9.67 -21.02
C THR A 428 19.65 -9.57 -19.50
N LEU A 429 18.52 -9.74 -18.78
CA LEU A 429 18.39 -9.44 -17.35
C LEU A 429 17.73 -10.56 -16.52
N GLY A 430 17.15 -11.59 -17.15
CA GLY A 430 16.35 -12.61 -16.47
C GLY A 430 17.12 -13.50 -15.50
N ASP A 431 18.45 -13.56 -15.62
CA ASP A 431 19.37 -14.23 -14.67
C ASP A 431 19.70 -13.36 -13.45
N ARG A 432 19.45 -12.04 -13.52
CA ARG A 432 19.87 -11.03 -12.54
C ARG A 432 18.74 -10.39 -11.76
N LEU A 433 17.52 -10.36 -12.31
CA LEU A 433 16.34 -9.80 -11.65
C LEU A 433 15.08 -10.65 -11.87
N LEU A 434 14.00 -10.30 -11.20
CA LEU A 434 12.68 -10.87 -11.46
C LEU A 434 12.06 -10.19 -12.68
N VAL A 435 11.65 -10.99 -13.66
CA VAL A 435 10.82 -10.53 -14.78
C VAL A 435 9.43 -11.10 -14.53
N ILE A 436 8.51 -10.22 -14.13
CA ILE A 436 7.16 -10.57 -13.68
C ILE A 436 6.18 -10.35 -14.83
N GLY A 437 5.38 -11.37 -15.15
CA GLY A 437 4.23 -11.22 -16.06
C GLY A 437 2.94 -10.95 -15.28
N ASP A 438 2.21 -9.91 -15.68
CA ASP A 438 0.85 -9.59 -15.22
C ASP A 438 -0.15 -9.59 -16.39
N ASP A 439 -0.13 -8.58 -17.26
CA ASP A 439 -1.01 -8.50 -18.43
C ASP A 439 -0.77 -9.65 -19.42
N LEU A 440 0.48 -10.12 -19.54
CA LEU A 440 0.86 -11.26 -20.41
C LEU A 440 0.17 -12.58 -20.01
N VAL A 441 -0.14 -12.75 -18.72
CA VAL A 441 -0.57 -14.03 -18.15
C VAL A 441 -1.95 -13.98 -17.52
N THR A 442 -2.43 -12.84 -17.06
CA THR A 442 -3.78 -12.61 -16.52
C THR A 442 -4.23 -13.66 -15.49
N THR A 443 -3.32 -14.18 -14.67
CA THR A 443 -3.58 -15.27 -13.71
C THR A 443 -4.32 -16.48 -14.33
N ASN A 444 -4.15 -16.73 -15.63
CA ASN A 444 -4.78 -17.84 -16.34
C ASN A 444 -3.77 -18.98 -16.50
N ASP A 445 -4.19 -20.19 -16.14
CA ASP A 445 -3.33 -21.38 -16.12
C ASP A 445 -2.71 -21.70 -17.49
N ALA A 446 -3.44 -21.53 -18.59
CA ALA A 446 -2.94 -21.80 -19.93
C ALA A 446 -1.94 -20.74 -20.42
N THR A 447 -2.20 -19.45 -20.18
CA THR A 447 -1.28 -18.36 -20.57
C THR A 447 -0.02 -18.34 -19.70
N ILE A 448 -0.14 -18.68 -18.40
CA ILE A 448 1.00 -18.91 -17.50
C ILE A 448 1.91 -20.02 -18.06
N GLU A 449 1.32 -21.17 -18.42
CA GLU A 449 2.09 -22.28 -19.00
C GLU A 449 2.76 -21.86 -20.32
N MET A 450 2.06 -21.12 -21.17
CA MET A 450 2.60 -20.60 -22.44
C MET A 450 3.80 -19.67 -22.20
N ALA A 451 3.66 -18.69 -21.31
CA ALA A 451 4.71 -17.72 -21.03
C ALA A 451 5.95 -18.36 -20.41
N ALA A 452 5.74 -19.33 -19.51
CA ALA A 452 6.81 -20.11 -18.90
C ALA A 452 7.54 -20.98 -19.94
N SER A 453 6.80 -21.70 -20.77
CA SER A 453 7.36 -22.62 -21.76
C SER A 453 8.15 -21.89 -22.86
N LYS A 454 7.78 -20.64 -23.16
CA LYS A 454 8.54 -19.75 -24.06
C LYS A 454 9.68 -18.99 -23.38
N GLY A 455 9.83 -19.11 -22.06
CA GLY A 455 10.88 -18.42 -21.29
C GLY A 455 10.74 -16.89 -21.28
N LEU A 456 9.51 -16.38 -21.34
CA LEU A 456 9.22 -14.93 -21.41
C LEU A 456 9.27 -14.23 -20.05
N VAL A 457 9.10 -15.00 -18.99
CA VAL A 457 9.07 -14.54 -17.60
C VAL A 457 9.72 -15.58 -16.70
N ASN A 458 10.18 -15.16 -15.51
CA ASN A 458 10.64 -16.09 -14.46
C ASN A 458 9.77 -16.04 -13.19
N THR A 459 8.83 -15.10 -13.13
CA THR A 459 7.94 -14.85 -12.00
C THR A 459 6.57 -14.47 -12.54
N VAL A 460 5.51 -14.83 -11.82
CA VAL A 460 4.13 -14.55 -12.20
C VAL A 460 3.45 -13.70 -11.14
N LEU A 461 2.70 -12.69 -11.58
CA LEU A 461 1.81 -11.95 -10.72
C LEU A 461 0.46 -12.68 -10.62
N ILE A 462 -0.01 -12.90 -9.39
CA ILE A 462 -1.26 -13.61 -9.11
C ILE A 462 -2.30 -12.62 -8.59
N LYS A 463 -3.36 -12.42 -9.37
CA LYS A 463 -4.55 -11.63 -9.04
C LYS A 463 -5.77 -12.51 -9.15
N ALA A 464 -6.31 -12.95 -8.01
CA ALA A 464 -7.44 -13.89 -7.97
C ALA A 464 -8.66 -13.40 -8.76
N ASN A 465 -8.83 -12.08 -8.89
CA ASN A 465 -9.93 -11.48 -9.64
C ASN A 465 -9.75 -11.55 -11.18
N GLN A 466 -8.53 -11.79 -11.70
CA GLN A 466 -8.32 -12.01 -13.14
C GLN A 466 -8.83 -13.37 -13.60
N ILE A 467 -8.92 -14.38 -12.72
CA ILE A 467 -9.51 -15.69 -13.04
C ILE A 467 -10.89 -15.87 -12.40
N GLY A 468 -11.11 -15.33 -11.20
CA GLY A 468 -12.43 -15.08 -10.60
C GLY A 468 -12.98 -16.16 -9.67
N THR A 469 -12.23 -17.20 -9.32
CA THR A 469 -12.53 -18.12 -8.21
C THR A 469 -11.28 -18.48 -7.43
N LEU A 470 -11.41 -18.89 -6.16
CA LEU A 470 -10.26 -19.29 -5.35
C LEU A 470 -9.60 -20.56 -5.90
N TYR A 471 -10.38 -21.58 -6.29
CA TYR A 471 -9.87 -22.84 -6.80
C TYR A 471 -9.15 -22.69 -8.13
N GLU A 472 -9.70 -21.92 -9.09
CA GLU A 472 -8.97 -21.62 -10.34
C GLU A 472 -7.69 -20.83 -10.07
N THR A 473 -7.67 -19.96 -9.05
CA THR A 473 -6.45 -19.29 -8.60
C THR A 473 -5.42 -20.29 -8.07
N LEU A 474 -5.84 -21.30 -7.30
CA LEU A 474 -4.95 -22.39 -6.84
C LEU A 474 -4.35 -23.14 -8.03
N LEU A 475 -5.15 -23.47 -9.05
CA LEU A 475 -4.67 -24.18 -10.25
C LEU A 475 -3.65 -23.35 -11.03
N ALA A 476 -3.91 -22.06 -11.24
CA ALA A 476 -2.98 -21.15 -11.90
C ALA A 476 -1.62 -21.09 -11.15
N MET A 477 -1.66 -21.01 -9.81
CA MET A 477 -0.45 -21.05 -8.97
C MET A 477 0.28 -22.39 -9.07
N LEU A 478 -0.43 -23.52 -9.10
CA LEU A 478 0.17 -24.85 -9.25
C LEU A 478 0.86 -25.00 -10.62
N VAL A 479 0.29 -24.47 -11.70
CA VAL A 479 0.94 -24.46 -13.02
C VAL A 479 2.26 -23.68 -12.96
N ALA A 480 2.23 -22.47 -12.40
CA ALA A 480 3.41 -21.64 -12.27
C ALA A 480 4.51 -22.33 -11.44
N LEU A 481 4.16 -22.90 -10.28
CA LEU A 481 5.09 -23.64 -9.42
C LEU A 481 5.63 -24.91 -10.11
N GLY A 482 4.79 -25.64 -10.85
CA GLY A 482 5.21 -26.81 -11.63
C GLY A 482 6.18 -26.48 -12.76
N LYS A 483 6.08 -25.27 -13.33
CA LYS A 483 7.04 -24.72 -14.29
C LYS A 483 8.29 -24.12 -13.64
N GLY A 484 8.38 -24.14 -12.31
CA GLY A 484 9.51 -23.60 -11.55
C GLY A 484 9.55 -22.07 -11.49
N MET A 485 8.41 -21.41 -11.67
CA MET A 485 8.29 -19.96 -11.54
C MET A 485 7.99 -19.55 -10.10
N GLU A 486 8.39 -18.33 -9.75
CA GLU A 486 8.04 -17.71 -8.49
C GLU A 486 6.69 -16.98 -8.55
N LEU A 487 6.08 -16.76 -7.39
CA LEU A 487 4.75 -16.13 -7.28
C LEU A 487 4.81 -14.82 -6.50
N VAL A 488 4.27 -13.75 -7.08
CA VAL A 488 3.97 -12.50 -6.36
C VAL A 488 2.45 -12.32 -6.35
N VAL A 489 1.84 -12.32 -5.16
CA VAL A 489 0.39 -12.09 -5.03
C VAL A 489 0.13 -10.59 -5.03
N SER A 490 -0.86 -10.15 -5.80
CA SER A 490 -1.14 -8.73 -6.01
C SER A 490 -2.58 -8.35 -5.72
N HIS A 491 -2.74 -7.12 -5.23
CA HIS A 491 -4.02 -6.42 -5.17
C HIS A 491 -4.50 -5.96 -6.56
N ARG A 492 -5.61 -5.20 -6.60
CA ARG A 492 -5.96 -4.32 -7.73
C ARG A 492 -6.09 -2.86 -7.31
N SER A 493 -6.02 -1.95 -8.27
CA SER A 493 -6.08 -0.50 -8.07
C SER A 493 -7.33 -0.01 -7.33
N LYS A 494 -8.48 -0.68 -7.46
CA LYS A 494 -9.70 -0.36 -6.71
C LYS A 494 -10.03 -1.51 -5.75
N SER A 495 -9.54 -1.42 -4.51
CA SER A 495 -9.69 -2.47 -3.51
C SER A 495 -10.77 -2.15 -2.46
N PRO A 496 -11.58 -3.13 -2.05
CA PRO A 496 -12.33 -3.06 -0.80
C PRO A 496 -11.40 -3.32 0.40
N ASN A 497 -11.94 -3.13 1.61
CA ASN A 497 -11.27 -3.53 2.84
C ASN A 497 -11.41 -5.05 3.06
N ASP A 498 -10.64 -5.84 2.29
CA ASP A 498 -10.56 -7.29 2.38
C ASP A 498 -9.08 -7.74 2.34
N ASP A 499 -8.75 -8.81 3.09
CA ASP A 499 -7.40 -9.35 3.29
C ASP A 499 -7.09 -10.63 2.48
N MET A 500 -7.94 -10.96 1.51
CA MET A 500 -7.82 -12.15 0.65
C MET A 500 -6.38 -12.39 0.14
N GLU A 501 -5.73 -11.35 -0.40
CA GLU A 501 -4.39 -11.44 -0.99
C GLU A 501 -3.33 -11.89 0.03
N ALA A 502 -3.47 -11.47 1.29
CA ALA A 502 -2.56 -11.88 2.36
C ALA A 502 -2.68 -13.40 2.63
N HIS A 503 -3.91 -13.90 2.70
CA HIS A 503 -4.16 -15.33 2.91
C HIS A 503 -3.71 -16.18 1.72
N ILE A 504 -3.92 -15.71 0.48
CA ILE A 504 -3.40 -16.41 -0.71
C ILE A 504 -1.86 -16.45 -0.68
N ALA A 505 -1.20 -15.33 -0.36
CA ALA A 505 0.26 -15.26 -0.30
C ALA A 505 0.85 -16.20 0.77
N LEU A 506 0.23 -16.23 1.96
CA LEU A 506 0.61 -17.13 3.04
C LEU A 506 0.35 -18.59 2.66
N ALA A 507 -0.73 -18.92 1.96
CA ALA A 507 -1.05 -20.30 1.58
C ALA A 507 0.06 -20.93 0.73
N VAL A 508 0.72 -20.15 -0.13
CA VAL A 508 1.73 -20.64 -1.08
C VAL A 508 3.17 -20.28 -0.74
N ASN A 509 3.43 -19.68 0.43
CA ASN A 509 4.74 -19.09 0.76
C ASN A 509 5.25 -18.20 -0.38
N ALA A 510 4.37 -17.35 -0.92
CA ALA A 510 4.65 -16.52 -2.08
C ALA A 510 5.97 -15.75 -1.91
N LEU A 511 6.65 -15.50 -3.02
CA LEU A 511 7.85 -14.69 -3.05
C LEU A 511 7.54 -13.27 -2.57
N GLY A 512 6.43 -12.69 -3.05
CA GLY A 512 6.10 -11.29 -2.79
C GLY A 512 4.61 -11.04 -2.59
N LEU A 513 4.32 -9.93 -1.93
CA LEU A 513 2.99 -9.34 -1.81
C LEU A 513 3.06 -7.89 -2.31
N LYS A 514 2.37 -7.63 -3.43
CA LYS A 514 2.16 -6.31 -4.03
C LYS A 514 0.78 -5.80 -3.63
N ALA A 515 0.72 -5.14 -2.48
CA ALA A 515 -0.52 -4.64 -1.89
C ALA A 515 -0.51 -3.11 -1.66
N GLY A 516 0.27 -2.37 -2.46
CA GLY A 516 0.25 -0.90 -2.48
C GLY A 516 1.18 -0.20 -1.47
N GLY A 517 1.05 1.12 -1.42
CA GLY A 517 1.86 2.05 -0.62
C GLY A 517 1.52 2.08 0.87
N GLY A 518 2.07 3.06 1.58
CA GLY A 518 1.96 3.19 3.05
C GLY A 518 0.78 4.02 3.56
N ALA A 519 -0.12 4.51 2.69
CA ALA A 519 -1.04 5.61 3.03
C ALA A 519 -2.52 5.23 3.15
N ASN A 520 -2.94 4.04 2.69
CA ASN A 520 -4.34 3.71 2.47
C ASN A 520 -4.79 2.48 3.29
N THR A 521 -5.95 2.54 3.95
CA THR A 521 -6.43 1.47 4.85
C THR A 521 -6.61 0.13 4.15
N GLU A 522 -7.17 0.11 2.94
CA GLU A 522 -7.41 -1.12 2.16
C GLU A 522 -6.10 -1.81 1.73
N ARG A 523 -4.99 -1.08 1.77
CA ARG A 523 -3.63 -1.57 1.51
C ARG A 523 -3.00 -2.09 2.79
N LEU A 524 -3.04 -1.26 3.84
CA LEU A 524 -2.44 -1.55 5.13
C LEU A 524 -3.01 -2.82 5.76
N MET A 525 -4.31 -3.07 5.64
CA MET A 525 -4.92 -4.27 6.22
C MET A 525 -4.39 -5.59 5.64
N LYS A 526 -3.99 -5.61 4.37
CA LYS A 526 -3.41 -6.79 3.72
C LYS A 526 -2.06 -7.14 4.33
N TYR A 527 -1.20 -6.13 4.54
CA TYR A 527 0.07 -6.33 5.26
C TYR A 527 -0.15 -6.65 6.74
N HIS A 528 -1.17 -6.05 7.36
CA HIS A 528 -1.55 -6.31 8.76
C HIS A 528 -1.95 -7.78 8.97
N ALA A 529 -2.76 -8.35 8.08
CA ALA A 529 -3.16 -9.76 8.16
C ALA A 529 -1.96 -10.72 8.14
N VAL A 530 -0.90 -10.40 7.38
CA VAL A 530 0.37 -11.15 7.45
C VAL A 530 1.02 -10.99 8.82
N THR A 531 1.12 -9.77 9.33
CA THR A 531 1.68 -9.50 10.66
C THR A 531 0.93 -10.24 11.76
N GLU A 532 -0.40 -10.27 11.73
CA GLU A 532 -1.24 -10.99 12.70
C GLU A 532 -0.93 -12.49 12.70
N VAL A 533 -0.81 -13.11 11.52
CA VAL A 533 -0.43 -14.53 11.43
C VAL A 533 0.98 -14.76 11.97
N MET A 534 1.93 -13.86 11.66
CA MET A 534 3.32 -13.98 12.13
C MET A 534 3.51 -13.75 13.63
N GLN A 535 2.62 -13.00 14.27
CA GLN A 535 2.64 -12.74 15.70
C GLN A 535 1.79 -13.74 16.50
N SER A 536 0.96 -14.55 15.83
CA SER A 536 0.15 -15.55 16.52
C SER A 536 1.02 -16.68 17.09
N ASP A 537 0.82 -17.03 18.35
CA ASP A 537 1.37 -18.24 18.95
C ASP A 537 0.67 -19.43 18.29
N LEU A 538 1.28 -19.97 17.22
CA LEU A 538 0.82 -21.18 16.53
C LEU A 538 1.10 -22.46 17.34
N ASP A 539 1.30 -22.35 18.65
CA ASP A 539 1.54 -23.46 19.54
C ASP A 539 0.43 -24.49 19.38
N GLY A 540 0.82 -25.77 19.24
CA GLY A 540 -0.02 -26.90 18.89
C GLY A 540 -1.19 -27.23 19.84
N GLY A 541 -1.58 -26.31 20.72
CA GLY A 541 -2.92 -26.24 21.26
C GLY A 541 -3.90 -25.88 20.14
N GLY A 542 -4.13 -26.85 19.24
CA GLY A 542 -5.10 -26.71 18.17
C GLY A 542 -6.38 -26.13 18.75
N LEU A 543 -6.83 -25.01 18.19
CA LEU A 543 -8.20 -24.59 18.33
C LEU A 543 -9.04 -25.84 18.09
N SER A 544 -9.70 -26.34 19.15
CA SER A 544 -10.63 -27.44 18.98
C SER A 544 -11.60 -26.95 17.93
N ALA A 545 -11.69 -27.64 16.79
CA ALA A 545 -12.74 -27.37 15.83
C ALA A 545 -14.02 -27.21 16.65
N PRO A 546 -14.79 -26.11 16.49
CA PRO A 546 -16.10 -26.04 17.12
C PRO A 546 -16.77 -27.38 16.85
N ASP A 547 -17.46 -27.98 17.83
CA ASP A 547 -18.13 -29.27 17.62
C ASP A 547 -19.14 -29.08 16.48
N VAL A 548 -18.67 -29.27 15.24
CA VAL A 548 -19.36 -28.83 14.05
C VAL A 548 -20.39 -29.89 13.84
N ASP A 549 -21.60 -29.49 14.20
CA ASP A 549 -22.76 -30.27 13.90
C ASP A 549 -22.70 -30.69 12.43
N SER A 550 -22.74 -32.01 12.19
CA SER A 550 -22.94 -32.59 10.87
C SER A 550 -24.20 -32.05 10.18
N ALA A 551 -25.09 -31.38 10.93
CA ALA A 551 -26.25 -30.64 10.44
C ALA A 551 -26.02 -29.13 10.20
N SER A 552 -24.78 -28.62 10.22
CA SER A 552 -24.50 -27.23 9.85
C SER A 552 -24.91 -26.97 8.40
N VAL A 553 -25.64 -25.88 8.16
CA VAL A 553 -26.20 -25.57 6.84
C VAL A 553 -25.95 -24.12 6.46
N VAL A 554 -25.78 -23.86 5.17
CA VAL A 554 -25.82 -22.50 4.63
C VAL A 554 -27.24 -21.98 4.77
N ARG A 555 -27.47 -21.08 5.72
CA ARG A 555 -28.80 -20.53 6.04
C ARG A 555 -29.21 -19.43 5.07
N ARG A 556 -28.29 -18.54 4.75
CA ARG A 556 -28.57 -17.38 3.91
C ARG A 556 -27.31 -16.91 3.19
N ILE A 557 -27.46 -16.55 1.93
CA ILE A 557 -26.47 -15.77 1.19
C ILE A 557 -27.16 -14.51 0.71
N TYR A 558 -26.50 -13.38 0.82
CA TYR A 558 -26.93 -12.15 0.17
C TYR A 558 -25.74 -11.28 -0.21
N ALA A 559 -25.90 -10.50 -1.27
CA ALA A 559 -24.92 -9.52 -1.73
C ALA A 559 -25.42 -8.09 -1.57
N TYR A 560 -24.47 -7.17 -1.59
CA TYR A 560 -24.66 -5.73 -1.52
C TYR A 560 -23.49 -5.03 -2.22
N GLU A 561 -23.64 -3.74 -2.52
CA GLU A 561 -22.55 -2.92 -3.04
C GLU A 561 -21.55 -2.60 -1.93
N GLU A 562 -20.32 -3.09 -2.06
CA GLU A 562 -19.21 -2.80 -1.16
C GLU A 562 -18.38 -1.65 -1.75
N PRO A 563 -18.14 -0.57 -0.99
CA PRO A 563 -17.33 0.55 -1.47
C PRO A 563 -15.86 0.15 -1.67
N THR A 564 -15.22 0.73 -2.68
CA THR A 564 -13.75 0.68 -2.85
C THR A 564 -13.13 2.04 -2.59
N ASN A 565 -11.81 2.07 -2.43
CA ASN A 565 -11.01 3.30 -2.29
C ASN A 565 -11.20 4.31 -3.45
N ALA A 566 -11.69 3.86 -4.62
CA ALA A 566 -11.90 4.72 -5.78
C ALA A 566 -13.32 5.33 -5.86
N GLY A 567 -14.18 5.09 -4.85
CA GLY A 567 -15.57 5.57 -4.85
C GLY A 567 -16.48 4.86 -5.87
N ILE A 568 -16.03 3.72 -6.40
CA ILE A 568 -16.80 2.83 -7.27
C ILE A 568 -17.09 1.55 -6.49
N PRO A 569 -18.35 1.08 -6.43
CA PRO A 569 -18.67 -0.14 -5.68
C PRO A 569 -18.21 -1.40 -6.41
N THR A 570 -17.94 -2.44 -5.63
CA THR A 570 -17.82 -3.85 -6.05
C THR A 570 -18.91 -4.66 -5.35
N VAL A 571 -18.98 -5.96 -5.62
CA VAL A 571 -19.89 -6.86 -4.91
C VAL A 571 -19.27 -7.30 -3.59
N GLY A 572 -19.93 -6.95 -2.48
CA GLY A 572 -19.73 -7.58 -1.18
C GLY A 572 -20.76 -8.70 -1.00
N THR A 573 -20.31 -9.86 -0.51
CA THR A 573 -21.18 -11.00 -0.19
C THR A 573 -21.11 -11.32 1.28
N SER A 574 -22.25 -11.66 1.86
CA SER A 574 -22.36 -12.22 3.19
C SER A 574 -22.99 -13.61 3.14
N VAL A 575 -22.37 -14.56 3.84
CA VAL A 575 -22.86 -15.93 4.00
C VAL A 575 -23.10 -16.21 5.47
N GLU A 576 -24.29 -16.69 5.80
CA GLU A 576 -24.68 -17.11 7.14
C GLU A 576 -24.75 -18.64 7.21
N PHE A 577 -23.97 -19.24 8.11
CA PHE A 577 -24.03 -20.66 8.44
C PHE A 577 -24.80 -20.84 9.74
N SER A 578 -25.82 -21.70 9.72
CA SER A 578 -26.55 -22.11 10.93
C SER A 578 -25.84 -23.32 11.55
N LEU A 579 -25.64 -23.29 12.87
CA LEU A 579 -25.13 -24.41 13.65
C LEU A 579 -26.25 -24.89 14.59
N PRO A 580 -27.11 -25.83 14.16
CA PRO A 580 -28.33 -26.18 14.86
C PRO A 580 -28.11 -26.66 16.31
N LYS A 581 -27.14 -27.55 16.55
CA LYS A 581 -26.77 -27.98 17.91
C LYS A 581 -26.36 -26.84 18.85
N ALA A 582 -25.67 -25.83 18.32
CA ALA A 582 -25.19 -24.69 19.11
C ALA A 582 -26.24 -23.57 19.22
N GLY A 583 -27.32 -23.62 18.43
CA GLY A 583 -28.36 -22.58 18.42
C GLY A 583 -27.88 -21.21 17.90
N VAL A 584 -26.75 -21.15 17.21
CA VAL A 584 -26.13 -19.91 16.72
C VAL A 584 -25.98 -19.89 15.20
N SER A 585 -25.93 -18.69 14.65
CA SER A 585 -25.56 -18.44 13.26
C SER A 585 -24.22 -17.69 13.19
N LEU A 586 -23.34 -18.11 12.29
CA LEU A 586 -22.07 -17.43 12.00
C LEU A 586 -22.13 -16.75 10.65
N LYS A 587 -21.56 -15.55 10.55
CA LYS A 587 -21.61 -14.71 9.36
C LYS A 587 -20.20 -14.44 8.84
N PHE A 588 -19.96 -14.74 7.57
CA PHE A 588 -18.70 -14.51 6.88
C PHE A 588 -18.91 -13.58 5.69
N LYS A 589 -17.90 -12.76 5.40
CA LYS A 589 -17.93 -11.80 4.30
C LYS A 589 -16.84 -12.11 3.27
N GLY A 590 -17.07 -11.68 2.05
CA GLY A 590 -16.09 -11.65 0.98
C GLY A 590 -16.37 -10.48 0.05
N ALA A 591 -15.33 -9.74 -0.32
CA ALA A 591 -15.44 -8.66 -1.30
C ALA A 591 -14.26 -8.73 -2.28
N THR A 592 -14.54 -8.39 -3.54
CA THR A 592 -13.59 -8.57 -4.64
C THR A 592 -13.00 -7.24 -5.11
N PRO A 593 -11.66 -7.10 -5.24
CA PRO A 593 -11.06 -5.91 -5.81
C PRO A 593 -11.32 -5.79 -7.33
N LEU A 594 -11.29 -4.55 -7.84
CA LEU A 594 -11.60 -4.21 -9.22
C LEU A 594 -10.38 -3.65 -9.96
N GLY A 595 -10.29 -3.99 -11.24
CA GLY A 595 -9.34 -3.43 -12.19
C GLY A 595 -9.75 -2.07 -12.77
N THR A 596 -8.80 -1.45 -13.46
CA THR A 596 -8.99 -0.28 -14.34
C THR A 596 -9.46 -0.70 -15.73
N SER A 597 -9.03 -1.87 -16.21
CA SER A 597 -9.46 -2.52 -17.45
C SER A 597 -9.50 -4.04 -17.24
N ALA A 598 -10.27 -4.73 -18.08
CA ALA A 598 -10.19 -6.18 -18.22
C ALA A 598 -9.62 -6.47 -19.60
N GLY A 599 -8.45 -7.10 -19.66
CA GLY A 599 -7.86 -7.59 -20.91
C GLY A 599 -8.74 -8.65 -21.57
N THR A 600 -8.39 -9.06 -22.80
CA THR A 600 -9.14 -10.07 -23.58
C THR A 600 -9.15 -11.45 -22.91
N GLY A 601 -8.21 -11.73 -22.01
CA GLY A 601 -8.07 -12.99 -21.28
C GLY A 601 -8.55 -12.95 -19.81
N GLU A 602 -8.85 -11.79 -19.24
CA GLU A 602 -9.27 -11.68 -17.83
C GLU A 602 -10.73 -12.12 -17.62
N ALA A 603 -11.13 -12.37 -16.38
CA ALA A 603 -12.53 -12.48 -15.99
C ALA A 603 -13.20 -11.09 -15.94
N ILE A 604 -14.44 -10.99 -16.41
CA ILE A 604 -15.16 -9.71 -16.58
C ILE A 604 -15.74 -9.23 -15.25
N HIS A 605 -15.43 -7.99 -14.91
CA HIS A 605 -16.18 -7.24 -13.91
C HIS A 605 -17.52 -6.77 -14.50
N LEU A 606 -18.64 -7.31 -14.00
CA LEU A 606 -19.96 -6.94 -14.47
C LEU A 606 -20.42 -5.62 -13.81
N VAL A 607 -20.79 -4.66 -14.66
CA VAL A 607 -21.13 -3.27 -14.29
C VAL A 607 -22.46 -2.84 -14.90
N ASP A 608 -23.07 -1.79 -14.34
CA ASP A 608 -24.45 -1.37 -14.63
C ASP A 608 -24.67 -0.72 -16.01
N HIS A 609 -23.62 -0.40 -16.78
CA HIS A 609 -23.75 0.21 -18.11
C HIS A 609 -23.86 -0.78 -19.28
N VAL A 610 -23.74 -2.08 -19.00
CA VAL A 610 -23.88 -3.14 -19.99
C VAL A 610 -25.05 -4.05 -19.63
N PHE A 611 -25.74 -4.52 -20.65
CA PHE A 611 -26.99 -5.26 -20.53
C PHE A 611 -27.01 -6.43 -21.50
N GLU A 612 -27.68 -7.51 -21.11
CA GLU A 612 -27.78 -8.71 -21.93
C GLU A 612 -29.06 -8.65 -22.75
N LYS A 613 -28.94 -8.73 -24.08
CA LYS A 613 -30.09 -8.64 -24.98
C LYS A 613 -31.13 -9.73 -24.69
N ALA A 614 -30.67 -10.92 -24.31
CA ALA A 614 -31.54 -12.04 -23.97
C ALA A 614 -32.49 -11.74 -22.80
N GLU A 615 -32.13 -10.80 -21.92
CA GLU A 615 -32.93 -10.46 -20.72
C GLU A 615 -33.90 -9.31 -21.00
N HIS A 616 -33.59 -8.42 -21.94
CA HIS A 616 -34.40 -7.23 -22.26
C HIS A 616 -34.77 -7.14 -23.75
N HIS A 617 -35.03 -8.29 -24.40
CA HIS A 617 -35.25 -8.37 -25.85
C HIS A 617 -36.34 -7.41 -26.35
N GLU A 618 -37.43 -7.24 -25.59
CA GLU A 618 -38.49 -6.28 -25.95
C GLU A 618 -37.98 -4.84 -26.08
N VAL A 619 -37.11 -4.40 -25.18
CA VAL A 619 -36.56 -3.04 -25.19
C VAL A 619 -35.57 -2.89 -26.35
N PHE A 620 -34.68 -3.87 -26.53
CA PHE A 620 -33.67 -3.84 -27.60
C PHE A 620 -34.27 -3.93 -29.00
N ASP A 621 -35.31 -4.74 -29.19
CA ASP A 621 -35.94 -4.92 -30.49
C ASP A 621 -36.88 -3.75 -30.85
N LYS A 622 -37.49 -3.08 -29.85
CA LYS A 622 -38.32 -1.88 -30.05
C LYS A 622 -37.49 -0.61 -30.27
N HIS A 623 -36.32 -0.49 -29.63
CA HIS A 623 -35.48 0.72 -29.65
C HIS A 623 -34.01 0.45 -30.00
N PRO A 624 -33.69 -0.27 -31.10
CA PRO A 624 -32.31 -0.63 -31.46
C PRO A 624 -31.42 0.59 -31.73
N GLU A 625 -32.02 1.73 -32.11
CA GLU A 625 -31.31 2.98 -32.37
C GLU A 625 -30.64 3.59 -31.14
N LEU A 626 -31.07 3.24 -29.92
CA LEU A 626 -30.53 3.78 -28.67
C LEU A 626 -29.28 3.02 -28.19
N PHE A 627 -29.04 1.83 -28.71
CA PHE A 627 -28.02 0.93 -28.19
C PHE A 627 -26.91 0.66 -29.20
N LYS A 628 -25.74 0.33 -28.67
CA LYS A 628 -24.62 -0.23 -29.41
C LYS A 628 -24.28 -1.59 -28.81
N GLU A 629 -24.01 -2.56 -29.67
CA GLU A 629 -23.47 -3.85 -29.23
C GLU A 629 -22.00 -3.64 -28.83
N SER A 630 -21.66 -4.01 -27.59
CA SER A 630 -20.29 -3.92 -27.06
C SER A 630 -19.56 -5.24 -27.17
N GLU A 631 -20.26 -6.35 -26.94
CA GLU A 631 -19.80 -7.72 -27.15
C GLU A 631 -20.98 -8.54 -27.69
N PRO A 632 -20.77 -9.71 -28.31
CA PRO A 632 -21.87 -10.53 -28.84
C PRO A 632 -22.98 -10.76 -27.80
N GLY A 633 -24.17 -10.21 -28.08
CA GLY A 633 -25.34 -10.30 -27.19
C GLY A 633 -25.37 -9.32 -26.01
N VAL A 634 -24.32 -8.50 -25.84
CA VAL A 634 -24.20 -7.49 -24.78
C VAL A 634 -24.25 -6.09 -25.36
N PHE A 635 -25.12 -5.26 -24.82
CA PHE A 635 -25.43 -3.94 -25.34
C PHE A 635 -25.23 -2.86 -24.28
N ALA A 636 -24.89 -1.65 -24.73
CA ALA A 636 -24.82 -0.44 -23.93
C ALA A 636 -25.53 0.70 -24.66
N PHE A 637 -25.99 1.72 -23.93
CA PHE A 637 -26.52 2.93 -24.55
C PHE A 637 -25.45 3.63 -25.40
N LYS A 638 -25.86 4.25 -26.51
CA LYS A 638 -25.00 5.15 -27.27
C LYS A 638 -24.72 6.41 -26.45
N ALA A 639 -23.54 7.01 -26.65
CA ALA A 639 -23.05 8.11 -25.82
C ALA A 639 -23.88 9.41 -25.97
N ASP A 640 -24.64 9.55 -27.04
CA ASP A 640 -25.48 10.70 -27.37
C ASP A 640 -26.91 10.59 -26.84
N VAL A 641 -27.29 9.45 -26.26
CA VAL A 641 -28.62 9.23 -25.68
C VAL A 641 -28.81 10.09 -24.44
N ARG A 642 -29.90 10.85 -24.39
CA ARG A 642 -30.23 11.77 -23.29
C ARG A 642 -31.47 11.32 -22.53
N LYS A 643 -31.52 11.66 -21.25
CA LYS A 643 -32.69 11.35 -20.38
C LYS A 643 -34.02 11.82 -20.99
N SER A 644 -34.06 13.01 -21.59
CA SER A 644 -35.28 13.53 -22.22
C SER A 644 -35.78 12.66 -23.38
N GLN A 645 -34.90 11.98 -24.09
CA GLN A 645 -35.29 11.04 -25.16
C GLN A 645 -35.88 9.77 -24.56
N ILE A 646 -35.33 9.29 -23.45
CA ILE A 646 -35.84 8.11 -22.74
C ILE A 646 -37.21 8.40 -22.11
N ASP A 647 -37.35 9.53 -21.43
CA ASP A 647 -38.59 9.94 -20.76
C ASP A 647 -39.75 10.09 -21.77
N GLN A 648 -39.47 10.50 -23.02
CA GLN A 648 -40.47 10.62 -24.09
C GLN A 648 -41.02 9.28 -24.60
N LEU A 649 -40.29 8.19 -24.38
CA LEU A 649 -40.71 6.87 -24.85
C LEU A 649 -41.65 6.16 -23.87
N GLU A 650 -41.89 6.76 -22.68
CA GLU A 650 -42.83 6.26 -21.66
C GLU A 650 -42.68 4.76 -21.34
N ASN A 651 -41.45 4.25 -21.39
CA ASN A 651 -41.12 2.85 -21.13
C ASN A 651 -40.37 2.75 -19.78
N GLU A 652 -41.02 2.14 -18.79
CA GLU A 652 -40.49 2.02 -17.42
C GLU A 652 -39.20 1.21 -17.36
N GLU A 653 -39.12 0.09 -18.09
CA GLU A 653 -37.92 -0.77 -18.13
C GLU A 653 -36.74 -0.04 -18.77
N LEU A 654 -36.95 0.61 -19.92
CA LEU A 654 -35.94 1.43 -20.59
C LEU A 654 -35.46 2.57 -19.67
N THR A 655 -36.37 3.16 -18.91
CA THR A 655 -36.07 4.22 -17.93
C THR A 655 -35.23 3.68 -16.78
N ASP A 656 -35.52 2.49 -16.25
CA ASP A 656 -34.70 1.85 -15.21
C ASP A 656 -33.30 1.54 -15.73
N LEU A 657 -33.18 0.91 -16.91
CA LEU A 657 -31.89 0.62 -17.54
C LEU A 657 -31.07 1.89 -17.74
N PHE A 658 -31.69 2.96 -18.25
CA PHE A 658 -30.99 4.23 -18.42
C PHE A 658 -30.56 4.82 -17.08
N ASN A 659 -31.43 4.85 -16.06
CA ASN A 659 -31.10 5.35 -14.73
C ASN A 659 -29.96 4.56 -14.07
N ARG A 660 -29.90 3.23 -14.28
CA ARG A 660 -28.78 2.40 -13.82
C ARG A 660 -27.44 2.86 -14.41
N THR A 661 -27.40 3.20 -15.70
CA THR A 661 -26.17 3.71 -16.34
C THR A 661 -25.69 5.05 -15.77
N GLN A 662 -26.56 5.82 -15.12
CA GLN A 662 -26.18 7.09 -14.51
C GLN A 662 -25.51 6.91 -13.14
N ARG A 663 -25.66 5.74 -12.50
CA ARG A 663 -25.06 5.45 -11.20
C ARG A 663 -23.56 5.26 -11.33
N TYR A 664 -22.78 5.97 -10.51
CA TYR A 664 -21.31 5.90 -10.50
C TYR A 664 -20.68 6.06 -11.90
N ASN A 665 -21.28 6.87 -12.78
CA ASN A 665 -20.89 6.99 -14.19
C ASN A 665 -20.91 5.64 -14.95
N GLY A 666 -21.92 4.81 -14.69
CA GLY A 666 -22.10 3.50 -15.33
C GLY A 666 -21.27 2.38 -14.71
N MET A 667 -20.54 2.66 -13.63
CA MET A 667 -19.64 1.71 -12.97
C MET A 667 -20.25 1.08 -11.71
N GLY A 668 -21.56 1.26 -11.46
CA GLY A 668 -22.27 0.52 -10.42
C GLY A 668 -22.27 -0.99 -10.70
N CYS A 669 -22.68 -1.81 -9.73
CA CYS A 669 -22.64 -3.27 -9.87
C CYS A 669 -23.92 -3.98 -9.39
N LEU A 670 -25.08 -3.31 -9.48
CA LEU A 670 -26.36 -3.88 -9.10
C LEU A 670 -26.68 -5.17 -9.87
N ASN A 671 -26.37 -5.26 -11.16
CA ASN A 671 -26.62 -6.48 -11.93
C ASN A 671 -25.88 -7.70 -11.34
N ALA A 672 -24.63 -7.49 -10.92
CA ALA A 672 -23.83 -8.54 -10.27
C ALA A 672 -24.35 -8.87 -8.85
N VAL A 673 -24.77 -7.87 -8.08
CA VAL A 673 -25.44 -8.08 -6.78
C VAL A 673 -26.74 -8.89 -6.94
N GLU A 674 -27.53 -8.56 -7.96
CA GLU A 674 -28.76 -9.25 -8.29
C GLU A 674 -28.49 -10.72 -8.66
N ASN A 675 -27.50 -10.99 -9.51
CA ASN A 675 -27.06 -12.35 -9.84
C ASN A 675 -26.72 -13.18 -8.60
N VAL A 676 -26.04 -12.59 -7.60
CA VAL A 676 -25.79 -13.30 -6.33
C VAL A 676 -27.10 -13.66 -5.64
N ASN A 677 -28.01 -12.69 -5.50
CA ASN A 677 -29.23 -12.87 -4.73
C ASN A 677 -30.25 -13.80 -5.40
N THR A 678 -30.35 -13.78 -6.74
CA THR A 678 -31.40 -14.48 -7.49
C THR A 678 -30.93 -15.79 -8.14
N VAL A 679 -29.65 -15.90 -8.47
CA VAL A 679 -29.09 -17.07 -9.18
C VAL A 679 -28.18 -17.89 -8.28
N ILE A 680 -27.22 -17.26 -7.60
CA ILE A 680 -26.20 -17.97 -6.83
C ILE A 680 -26.72 -18.43 -5.46
N ALA A 681 -27.36 -17.54 -4.70
CA ALA A 681 -27.83 -17.81 -3.34
C ALA A 681 -28.77 -19.04 -3.25
N PRO A 682 -29.74 -19.24 -4.17
CA PRO A 682 -30.59 -20.44 -4.15
C PRO A 682 -29.83 -21.75 -4.36
N ALA A 683 -28.68 -21.73 -5.05
CA ALA A 683 -27.91 -22.94 -5.30
C ALA A 683 -27.20 -23.47 -4.04
N PHE A 684 -26.91 -22.60 -3.07
CA PHE A 684 -26.20 -22.93 -1.84
C PHE A 684 -27.09 -22.97 -0.60
N THR A 685 -28.18 -22.20 -0.57
CA THR A 685 -29.07 -22.14 0.60
C THR A 685 -29.64 -23.51 0.92
N GLY A 686 -29.53 -23.93 2.18
CA GLY A 686 -29.94 -25.26 2.67
C GLY A 686 -28.91 -26.36 2.45
N ARG A 687 -27.78 -26.13 1.75
CA ARG A 687 -26.72 -27.13 1.63
C ARG A 687 -26.03 -27.37 2.97
N VAL A 688 -25.72 -28.64 3.25
CA VAL A 688 -24.94 -29.06 4.41
C VAL A 688 -23.50 -28.61 4.24
N ALA A 689 -23.01 -27.80 5.19
CA ALA A 689 -21.69 -27.19 5.11
C ALA A 689 -20.55 -28.20 5.34
N ALA A 690 -20.77 -29.21 6.19
CA ALA A 690 -19.77 -30.23 6.52
C ALA A 690 -19.24 -31.01 5.30
N GLY A 691 -20.03 -31.12 4.23
CA GLY A 691 -19.66 -31.83 3.00
C GLY A 691 -19.14 -30.93 1.87
N LEU A 692 -19.11 -29.61 2.05
CA LEU A 692 -18.68 -28.68 1.00
C LEU A 692 -17.16 -28.49 1.02
N THR A 693 -16.52 -28.67 -0.13
CA THR A 693 -15.12 -28.29 -0.36
C THR A 693 -15.02 -27.01 -1.19
N ILE A 694 -13.82 -26.40 -1.26
CA ILE A 694 -13.57 -25.23 -2.13
C ILE A 694 -13.91 -25.59 -3.58
N LYS A 695 -13.47 -26.78 -4.02
CA LYS A 695 -13.77 -27.32 -5.34
C LYS A 695 -15.28 -27.40 -5.61
N ASP A 696 -16.07 -27.90 -4.67
CA ASP A 696 -17.53 -28.04 -4.86
C ASP A 696 -18.22 -26.69 -4.98
N VAL A 697 -17.75 -25.70 -4.20
CA VAL A 697 -18.25 -24.32 -4.28
C VAL A 697 -17.96 -23.74 -5.65
N ASP A 698 -16.70 -23.76 -6.08
CA ASP A 698 -16.30 -23.14 -7.34
C ASP A 698 -16.83 -23.89 -8.56
N ARG A 699 -16.88 -25.22 -8.53
CA ARG A 699 -17.55 -26.02 -9.56
C ARG A 699 -19.04 -25.70 -9.66
N THR A 700 -19.73 -25.45 -8.53
CA THR A 700 -21.14 -25.03 -8.54
C THR A 700 -21.30 -23.65 -9.17
N LEU A 701 -20.41 -22.70 -8.84
CA LEU A 701 -20.41 -21.35 -9.43
C LEU A 701 -20.15 -21.39 -10.95
N LEU A 702 -19.15 -22.14 -11.41
CA LEU A 702 -18.86 -22.32 -12.84
C LEU A 702 -20.00 -23.03 -13.58
N SER A 703 -20.67 -24.00 -12.93
CA SER A 703 -21.86 -24.64 -13.48
C SER A 703 -23.05 -23.68 -13.62
N LEU A 704 -23.18 -22.70 -12.72
CA LEU A 704 -24.20 -21.65 -12.84
C LEU A 704 -23.84 -20.68 -13.98
N GLU A 705 -22.58 -20.26 -14.06
CA GLU A 705 -22.07 -19.39 -15.14
C GLU A 705 -22.38 -19.98 -16.52
N CYS A 706 -22.04 -21.26 -16.72
CA CYS A 706 -22.30 -21.96 -17.98
C CYS A 706 -23.80 -22.06 -18.29
N ARG A 707 -24.66 -22.33 -17.29
CA ARG A 707 -26.12 -22.40 -17.50
C ARG A 707 -26.72 -21.04 -17.84
N VAL A 708 -26.23 -19.96 -17.26
CA VAL A 708 -26.68 -18.61 -17.64
C VAL A 708 -26.25 -18.33 -19.08
N ALA A 709 -25.03 -18.70 -19.48
CA ALA A 709 -24.57 -18.57 -20.86
C ALA A 709 -25.42 -19.37 -21.86
N GLU A 710 -25.79 -20.61 -21.54
CA GLU A 710 -26.71 -21.44 -22.34
C GLU A 710 -28.07 -20.76 -22.51
N ARG A 711 -28.66 -20.25 -21.41
CA ARG A 711 -29.95 -19.53 -21.47
C ARG A 711 -29.88 -18.25 -22.29
N ARG A 712 -28.73 -17.56 -22.28
CA ARG A 712 -28.48 -16.35 -23.06
C ARG A 712 -28.08 -16.66 -24.52
N GLY A 713 -27.99 -17.93 -24.91
CA GLY A 713 -27.64 -18.36 -26.26
C GLY A 713 -26.16 -18.13 -26.64
N LYS A 714 -25.27 -17.95 -25.66
CA LYS A 714 -23.84 -17.73 -25.87
C LYS A 714 -23.07 -19.03 -26.11
N VAL A 715 -23.63 -20.14 -25.65
CA VAL A 715 -23.18 -21.51 -25.90
C VAL A 715 -24.41 -22.37 -26.17
N ASP A 716 -24.24 -23.44 -26.94
CA ASP A 716 -25.32 -24.32 -27.36
C ASP A 716 -24.94 -25.79 -27.14
N GLY A 717 -25.63 -26.73 -27.80
CA GLY A 717 -25.32 -28.16 -27.77
C GLY A 717 -24.14 -28.58 -28.67
N ALA A 718 -23.61 -27.70 -29.50
CA ALA A 718 -22.48 -27.96 -30.39
C ALA A 718 -21.15 -27.40 -29.85
N SER A 719 -21.18 -26.50 -28.86
CA SER A 719 -19.97 -25.93 -28.26
C SER A 719 -19.00 -26.99 -27.73
N THR A 720 -17.71 -26.79 -28.00
CA THR A 720 -16.58 -27.62 -27.58
C THR A 720 -16.27 -27.47 -26.09
N PRO A 721 -15.59 -28.44 -25.46
CA PRO A 721 -15.15 -28.31 -24.07
C PRO A 721 -14.33 -27.03 -23.79
N GLU A 722 -13.46 -26.66 -24.72
CA GLU A 722 -12.62 -25.46 -24.61
C GLU A 722 -13.45 -24.18 -24.66
N GLU A 723 -14.47 -24.11 -25.52
CA GLU A 723 -15.42 -22.98 -25.55
C GLU A 723 -16.21 -22.86 -24.25
N LEU A 724 -16.65 -23.99 -23.67
CA LEU A 724 -17.34 -23.99 -22.37
C LEU A 724 -16.40 -23.51 -21.25
N ILE A 725 -15.15 -23.97 -21.21
CA ILE A 725 -14.14 -23.51 -20.26
C ILE A 725 -13.91 -22.01 -20.41
N ARG A 726 -13.72 -21.52 -21.64
CA ARG A 726 -13.51 -20.09 -21.91
C ARG A 726 -14.66 -19.24 -21.39
N VAL A 727 -15.91 -19.66 -21.61
CA VAL A 727 -17.09 -18.95 -21.11
C VAL A 727 -17.12 -18.95 -19.57
N MET A 728 -16.83 -20.08 -18.93
CA MET A 728 -16.76 -20.19 -17.47
C MET A 728 -15.61 -19.37 -16.85
N GLN A 729 -14.46 -19.30 -17.49
CA GLN A 729 -13.31 -18.50 -17.06
C GLN A 729 -13.58 -17.00 -17.23
N ARG A 730 -14.28 -16.60 -18.31
CA ARG A 730 -14.59 -15.20 -18.62
C ARG A 730 -15.57 -14.57 -17.62
N LYS A 731 -16.45 -15.36 -17.00
CA LYS A 731 -17.40 -14.91 -15.95
C LYS A 731 -18.25 -13.71 -16.36
N GLN A 732 -18.54 -13.61 -17.65
CA GLN A 732 -19.29 -12.50 -18.22
C GLN A 732 -20.74 -12.48 -17.73
N ASN A 733 -21.29 -13.64 -17.39
CA ASN A 733 -22.72 -13.78 -17.24
C ASN A 733 -23.19 -13.46 -15.81
N LEU A 734 -22.56 -14.09 -14.82
CA LEU A 734 -22.80 -13.80 -13.40
C LEU A 734 -21.99 -12.59 -12.92
N GLY A 735 -20.84 -12.33 -13.53
CA GLY A 735 -19.88 -11.33 -13.12
C GLY A 735 -18.81 -11.90 -12.20
N MET A 736 -17.54 -11.62 -12.50
CA MET A 736 -16.41 -12.06 -11.69
C MET A 736 -16.49 -11.54 -10.25
N ASN A 737 -16.90 -10.28 -10.07
CA ASN A 737 -17.14 -9.66 -8.77
C ASN A 737 -18.19 -10.41 -7.94
N ALA A 738 -19.23 -10.97 -8.56
CA ALA A 738 -20.21 -11.81 -7.88
C ALA A 738 -19.60 -13.18 -7.50
N VAL A 739 -18.97 -13.84 -8.47
CA VAL A 739 -18.46 -15.21 -8.34
C VAL A 739 -17.33 -15.29 -7.30
N LEU A 740 -16.33 -14.42 -7.37
CA LEU A 740 -15.20 -14.46 -6.45
C LEU A 740 -15.62 -14.08 -5.02
N SER A 741 -16.50 -13.08 -4.85
CA SER A 741 -16.99 -12.68 -3.52
C SER A 741 -17.76 -13.80 -2.81
N VAL A 742 -18.55 -14.58 -3.56
CA VAL A 742 -19.24 -15.76 -2.99
C VAL A 742 -18.24 -16.88 -2.69
N SER A 743 -17.33 -17.19 -3.63
CA SER A 743 -16.28 -18.19 -3.44
C SER A 743 -15.48 -17.92 -2.17
N LEU A 744 -15.07 -16.66 -1.96
CA LEU A 744 -14.34 -16.21 -0.78
C LEU A 744 -15.16 -16.29 0.52
N ALA A 745 -16.39 -15.76 0.52
CA ALA A 745 -17.22 -15.74 1.71
C ALA A 745 -17.59 -17.15 2.21
N ILE A 746 -17.94 -18.06 1.28
CA ILE A 746 -18.22 -19.46 1.64
C ILE A 746 -16.94 -20.14 2.14
N THR A 747 -15.82 -19.98 1.44
CA THR A 747 -14.55 -20.63 1.80
C THR A 747 -14.05 -20.19 3.18
N ARG A 748 -14.19 -18.91 3.55
CA ARG A 748 -13.91 -18.44 4.92
C ARG A 748 -14.76 -19.14 5.96
N GLY A 749 -16.05 -19.33 5.67
CA GLY A 749 -16.94 -20.08 6.54
C GLY A 749 -16.54 -21.55 6.66
N LEU A 750 -16.19 -22.20 5.55
CA LEU A 750 -15.70 -23.59 5.55
C LEU A 750 -14.40 -23.73 6.34
N ALA A 751 -13.45 -22.80 6.18
CA ALA A 751 -12.22 -22.77 6.97
C ALA A 751 -12.54 -22.67 8.46
N HIS A 752 -13.41 -21.75 8.85
CA HIS A 752 -13.81 -21.58 10.23
C HIS A 752 -14.49 -22.82 10.82
N LEU A 753 -15.40 -23.45 10.07
CA LEU A 753 -16.03 -24.71 10.48
C LEU A 753 -15.02 -25.85 10.63
N LYS A 754 -13.88 -25.80 9.93
CA LYS A 754 -12.78 -26.76 10.12
C LYS A 754 -11.81 -26.38 11.25
N GLY A 755 -12.05 -25.27 11.95
CA GLY A 755 -11.12 -24.73 12.95
C GLY A 755 -9.86 -24.12 12.33
N GLN A 756 -9.92 -23.76 11.04
CA GLN A 756 -8.79 -23.31 10.24
C GLN A 756 -8.90 -21.82 9.88
N THR A 757 -7.76 -21.22 9.56
CA THR A 757 -7.74 -19.95 8.82
C THR A 757 -7.94 -20.19 7.32
N LEU A 758 -8.24 -19.12 6.57
CA LEU A 758 -8.37 -19.21 5.11
C LEU A 758 -7.08 -19.74 4.46
N PHE A 759 -5.91 -19.24 4.88
CA PHE A 759 -4.64 -19.67 4.26
C PHE A 759 -4.32 -21.14 4.54
N GLU A 760 -4.70 -21.67 5.72
CA GLU A 760 -4.52 -23.08 6.05
C GLU A 760 -5.34 -23.97 5.13
N LEU A 761 -6.63 -23.66 4.96
CA LEU A 761 -7.52 -24.44 4.10
C LEU A 761 -7.05 -24.40 2.63
N LEU A 762 -6.62 -23.23 2.14
CA LEU A 762 -6.08 -23.09 0.78
C LEU A 762 -4.82 -23.92 0.58
N ARG A 763 -3.90 -23.91 1.55
CA ARG A 763 -2.67 -24.70 1.47
C ARG A 763 -2.96 -26.20 1.48
N GLU A 764 -3.83 -26.66 2.36
CA GLU A 764 -4.21 -28.08 2.44
C GLU A 764 -4.82 -28.60 1.13
N GLU A 765 -5.67 -27.80 0.50
CA GLU A 765 -6.26 -28.14 -0.79
C GLU A 765 -5.16 -28.28 -1.86
N MET A 766 -4.19 -27.36 -1.91
CA MET A 766 -3.06 -27.46 -2.84
C MET A 766 -2.20 -28.70 -2.58
N LEU A 767 -1.84 -28.97 -1.33
CA LEU A 767 -1.04 -30.15 -0.97
C LEU A 767 -1.75 -31.44 -1.40
N THR A 768 -3.07 -31.51 -1.20
CA THR A 768 -3.92 -32.64 -1.62
C THR A 768 -3.89 -32.84 -3.14
N ILE A 769 -3.98 -31.76 -3.92
CA ILE A 769 -3.90 -31.82 -5.38
C ILE A 769 -2.51 -32.33 -5.81
N ILE A 770 -1.44 -31.80 -5.23
CA ILE A 770 -0.06 -32.19 -5.55
C ILE A 770 0.17 -33.67 -5.19
N GLU A 771 -0.28 -34.13 -4.02
CA GLU A 771 -0.20 -35.54 -3.60
C GLU A 771 -0.87 -36.48 -4.59
N LYS A 772 -2.11 -36.15 -4.99
CA LYS A 772 -2.87 -36.95 -5.94
C LYS A 772 -2.14 -37.01 -7.29
N LEU A 773 -1.65 -35.86 -7.75
CA LEU A 773 -0.94 -35.74 -9.02
C LEU A 773 0.41 -36.50 -9.02
N ALA A 774 1.19 -36.36 -7.95
CA ALA A 774 2.45 -37.06 -7.77
C ALA A 774 2.24 -38.59 -7.79
N ARG A 775 1.23 -39.07 -7.05
CA ARG A 775 0.86 -40.50 -7.01
C ARG A 775 0.45 -41.04 -8.38
N GLU A 776 -0.40 -40.32 -9.12
CA GLU A 776 -0.86 -40.75 -10.47
C GLU A 776 0.27 -40.77 -11.51
N ASN A 777 1.35 -40.03 -11.28
CA ASN A 777 2.52 -39.96 -12.17
C ASN A 777 3.75 -40.71 -11.62
N GLY A 778 3.59 -41.49 -10.54
CA GLY A 778 4.68 -42.30 -9.96
C GLY A 778 5.83 -41.48 -9.37
N VAL A 779 5.56 -40.27 -8.88
CA VAL A 779 6.55 -39.40 -8.23
C VAL A 779 6.41 -39.51 -6.71
N GLU A 780 7.50 -39.86 -6.03
CA GLU A 780 7.55 -39.90 -4.56
C GLU A 780 7.78 -38.50 -3.96
N LEU A 781 7.08 -38.22 -2.86
CA LEU A 781 7.28 -37.03 -2.04
C LEU A 781 8.51 -37.24 -1.13
N SER A 782 9.47 -36.32 -1.21
CA SER A 782 10.72 -36.41 -0.43
C SER A 782 10.58 -36.01 1.04
N GLY A 783 9.44 -35.45 1.43
CA GLY A 783 9.19 -34.94 2.78
C GLY A 783 7.81 -34.30 2.91
N SER A 784 7.58 -33.62 4.04
CA SER A 784 6.31 -32.98 4.39
C SER A 784 6.35 -31.44 4.35
N ARG A 785 7.47 -30.83 3.92
CA ARG A 785 7.55 -29.36 3.80
C ARG A 785 6.95 -28.94 2.48
N PHE A 786 6.36 -27.74 2.42
CA PHE A 786 5.79 -27.19 1.18
C PHE A 786 6.78 -27.23 -0.01
N SER A 787 8.08 -26.99 0.23
CA SER A 787 9.12 -27.11 -0.81
C SER A 787 9.22 -28.52 -1.41
N ASP A 788 9.04 -29.57 -0.61
CA ASP A 788 9.12 -30.96 -1.05
C ASP A 788 7.95 -31.29 -2.01
N TYR A 789 6.78 -30.66 -1.79
CA TYR A 789 5.62 -30.74 -2.68
C TYR A 789 5.85 -29.98 -3.99
N VAL A 790 6.43 -28.77 -3.92
CA VAL A 790 6.79 -28.01 -5.14
C VAL A 790 7.81 -28.79 -5.97
N ASP A 791 8.83 -29.40 -5.35
CA ASP A 791 9.81 -30.24 -6.06
C ASP A 791 9.15 -31.44 -6.75
N ALA A 792 8.17 -32.08 -6.10
CA ALA A 792 7.39 -33.14 -6.71
C ALA A 792 6.55 -32.62 -7.88
N LEU A 793 5.93 -31.46 -7.74
CA LEU A 793 5.13 -30.82 -8.78
C LEU A 793 5.96 -30.52 -10.03
N VAL A 794 7.18 -30.00 -9.87
CA VAL A 794 8.14 -29.77 -10.96
C VAL A 794 8.52 -31.07 -11.66
N LYS A 795 8.74 -32.16 -10.90
CA LYS A 795 9.02 -33.48 -11.48
C LYS A 795 7.84 -34.00 -12.29
N VAL A 796 6.61 -33.86 -11.79
CA VAL A 796 5.40 -34.23 -12.53
C VAL A 796 5.28 -33.43 -13.82
N ASN A 797 5.42 -32.10 -13.76
CA ASN A 797 5.34 -31.26 -14.96
C ASN A 797 6.34 -31.73 -16.05
N ARG A 798 7.59 -32.03 -15.67
CA ARG A 798 8.59 -32.60 -16.61
C ARG A 798 8.17 -33.94 -17.22
N ILE A 799 7.40 -34.76 -16.50
CA ILE A 799 6.83 -36.01 -17.04
C ILE A 799 5.73 -35.68 -18.05
N CYS A 800 4.84 -34.74 -17.74
CA CYS A 800 3.78 -34.29 -18.64
C CYS A 800 4.35 -33.72 -19.96
N GLU A 801 5.38 -32.87 -19.88
CA GLU A 801 6.05 -32.30 -21.05
C GLU A 801 6.69 -33.38 -21.93
N LYS A 802 7.33 -34.38 -21.32
CA LYS A 802 7.88 -35.55 -22.06
C LYS A 802 6.80 -36.38 -22.75
N GLN A 803 5.56 -36.33 -22.26
CA GLN A 803 4.41 -36.98 -22.89
C GLN A 803 3.70 -36.08 -23.92
N GLY A 804 4.16 -34.84 -24.13
CA GLY A 804 3.50 -33.86 -24.99
C GLY A 804 2.15 -33.40 -24.48
N LYS A 805 1.94 -33.42 -23.15
CA LYS A 805 0.72 -32.94 -22.50
C LYS A 805 0.96 -31.58 -21.88
N GLU A 806 0.04 -30.66 -22.10
CA GLU A 806 -0.02 -29.40 -21.38
C GLU A 806 -0.39 -29.65 -19.92
N PHE A 807 0.36 -29.04 -19.00
CA PHE A 807 0.24 -29.30 -17.57
C PHE A 807 -1.05 -28.75 -16.97
N HIS A 808 -1.52 -27.59 -17.43
CA HIS A 808 -2.80 -27.03 -17.02
C HIS A 808 -3.97 -27.97 -17.34
N ASP A 809 -3.96 -28.63 -18.51
CA ASP A 809 -4.99 -29.60 -18.89
C ASP A 809 -4.96 -30.86 -18.01
N VAL A 810 -3.77 -31.31 -17.63
CA VAL A 810 -3.62 -32.43 -16.66
C VAL A 810 -4.23 -32.06 -15.32
N LEU A 811 -3.98 -30.85 -14.80
CA LEU A 811 -4.57 -30.37 -13.54
C LEU A 811 -6.09 -30.22 -13.63
N ARG A 812 -6.61 -29.67 -14.73
CA ARG A 812 -8.06 -29.55 -14.97
C ARG A 812 -8.73 -30.92 -15.02
N ALA A 813 -8.12 -31.89 -15.70
CA ALA A 813 -8.63 -33.26 -15.78
C ALA A 813 -8.60 -33.98 -14.42
N LEU A 814 -7.53 -33.81 -13.64
CA LEU A 814 -7.37 -34.40 -12.31
C LEU A 814 -8.42 -33.91 -11.31
N THR A 815 -8.68 -32.61 -11.35
CA THR A 815 -9.57 -31.95 -10.39
C THR A 815 -11.02 -31.97 -10.83
N GLU A 816 -11.28 -32.08 -12.14
CA GLU A 816 -12.60 -31.97 -12.73
C GLU A 816 -13.34 -30.69 -12.28
N ILE A 817 -12.60 -29.58 -12.17
CA ILE A 817 -13.19 -28.29 -11.75
C ILE A 817 -14.25 -27.81 -12.74
N TYR A 818 -14.02 -28.06 -14.04
CA TYR A 818 -14.97 -27.73 -15.10
C TYR A 818 -15.96 -28.88 -15.30
N PRO A 819 -17.27 -28.65 -15.08
CA PRO A 819 -18.30 -29.68 -15.24
C PRO A 819 -18.45 -30.09 -16.70
N ARG A 820 -18.57 -31.40 -16.96
CA ARG A 820 -19.05 -31.91 -18.26
C ARG A 820 -20.54 -31.62 -18.42
N ARG A 821 -21.03 -31.43 -19.65
CA ARG A 821 -22.45 -31.10 -19.94
C ARG A 821 -23.48 -31.97 -19.19
N GLU A 822 -23.23 -33.27 -19.07
CA GLU A 822 -24.12 -34.19 -18.36
C GLU A 822 -24.20 -33.89 -16.85
N GLY A 823 -23.10 -33.44 -16.23
CA GLY A 823 -23.03 -33.03 -14.83
C GLY A 823 -23.62 -31.66 -14.54
N ILE A 824 -23.75 -30.79 -15.56
CA ILE A 824 -24.39 -29.46 -15.42
C ILE A 824 -25.89 -29.59 -15.12
N LYS A 825 -26.55 -30.61 -15.69
CA LYS A 825 -27.98 -30.90 -15.45
C LYS A 825 -28.25 -31.58 -14.10
N ALA A 826 -27.29 -32.31 -13.56
CA ALA A 826 -27.46 -33.11 -12.34
C ALA A 826 -27.13 -32.38 -11.02
N SER A 827 -26.33 -31.31 -11.07
CA SER A 827 -25.74 -30.68 -9.88
C SER A 827 -26.63 -29.66 -9.14
N VAL A 828 -27.81 -29.33 -9.67
CA VAL A 828 -28.74 -28.36 -9.06
C VAL A 828 -30.19 -28.83 -9.22
N SER A 829 -30.93 -28.80 -8.11
CA SER A 829 -32.36 -29.14 -8.02
C SER A 829 -33.18 -28.45 -9.12
N THR A 830 -34.08 -29.22 -9.75
CA THR A 830 -34.88 -28.89 -10.94
C THR A 830 -36.03 -27.92 -10.68
N ALA A 831 -35.93 -27.03 -9.69
CA ALA A 831 -36.94 -25.99 -9.50
C ALA A 831 -36.82 -24.97 -10.64
N PRO A 832 -37.90 -24.69 -11.41
CA PRO A 832 -37.87 -23.63 -12.40
C PRO A 832 -37.56 -22.29 -11.71
N LEU A 833 -36.45 -21.67 -12.09
CA LEU A 833 -36.17 -20.28 -11.74
C LEU A 833 -37.31 -19.42 -12.30
N PRO A 834 -37.91 -18.51 -11.51
CA PRO A 834 -39.09 -17.77 -11.95
C PRO A 834 -38.79 -16.94 -13.19
N CYS A 835 -39.46 -17.28 -14.29
CA CYS A 835 -39.64 -16.39 -15.43
C CYS A 835 -40.64 -15.29 -15.04
N SER A 836 -40.39 -14.09 -15.53
CA SER A 836 -41.20 -12.88 -15.40
C SER A 836 -41.22 -12.23 -14.02
N VAL A 837 -40.82 -10.96 -14.03
CA VAL A 837 -41.09 -9.95 -13.02
C VAL A 837 -42.60 -9.91 -12.79
N LYS A 838 -43.05 -10.50 -11.69
CA LYS A 838 -44.23 -10.03 -10.98
C LYS A 838 -43.77 -9.69 -9.59
N GLU A 839 -44.00 -8.43 -9.24
CA GLU A 839 -43.75 -7.83 -7.94
C GLU A 839 -43.89 -8.87 -6.83
N ALA A 840 -42.76 -9.25 -6.25
CA ALA A 840 -42.78 -9.76 -4.90
C ALA A 840 -43.41 -8.63 -4.06
N PRO A 841 -44.44 -8.91 -3.25
CA PRO A 841 -45.05 -7.88 -2.43
C PRO A 841 -43.93 -7.23 -1.63
N ALA A 842 -43.84 -5.91 -1.69
CA ALA A 842 -42.93 -5.12 -0.89
C ALA A 842 -43.08 -5.59 0.56
N ALA A 843 -42.15 -6.44 1.00
CA ALA A 843 -41.97 -6.71 2.41
C ALA A 843 -41.53 -5.35 2.95
N ALA A 844 -42.47 -4.67 3.59
CA ALA A 844 -42.32 -3.35 4.15
C ALA A 844 -40.92 -3.27 4.78
N GLY A 845 -40.02 -2.56 4.09
CA GLY A 845 -38.80 -2.12 4.73
C GLY A 845 -39.26 -1.35 5.96
N PRO A 846 -38.65 -1.54 7.15
CA PRO A 846 -38.93 -0.63 8.23
C PRO A 846 -38.67 0.76 7.69
N GLU A 847 -39.70 1.61 7.69
CA GLU A 847 -39.62 3.00 7.25
C GLU A 847 -38.36 3.61 7.89
N HIS A 848 -37.37 3.93 7.07
CA HIS A 848 -36.29 4.78 7.50
C HIS A 848 -36.79 6.21 7.35
N PRO A 849 -37.09 6.94 8.45
CA PRO A 849 -37.30 8.37 8.34
C PRO A 849 -36.01 9.00 7.80
N ALA A 850 -36.18 10.06 7.00
CA ALA A 850 -35.10 10.90 6.50
C ALA A 850 -34.06 11.20 7.61
N PRO A 851 -32.77 11.35 7.28
CA PRO A 851 -31.73 11.51 8.29
C PRO A 851 -31.97 12.79 9.09
N SER A 852 -32.58 12.64 10.27
CA SER A 852 -32.58 13.69 11.28
C SER A 852 -31.18 13.77 11.84
N ALA A 853 -30.64 14.98 11.88
CA ALA A 853 -29.42 15.28 12.61
C ALA A 853 -29.54 14.81 14.09
N ALA A 854 -28.45 14.21 14.57
CA ALA A 854 -28.11 13.87 15.96
C ALA A 854 -28.91 12.75 16.69
N ALA A 855 -28.32 11.55 16.76
CA ALA A 855 -28.39 10.59 17.89
C ALA A 855 -27.40 9.41 17.61
N GLY A 856 -26.57 8.92 18.54
CA GLY A 856 -26.38 9.29 19.94
C GLY A 856 -25.15 8.59 20.52
N ASP A 857 -24.55 9.23 21.53
CA ASP A 857 -23.64 8.59 22.45
C ASP A 857 -24.42 7.65 23.40
N LEU A 858 -23.72 6.81 24.16
CA LEU A 858 -24.34 5.96 25.18
C LEU A 858 -25.09 6.84 26.18
N ASP A 859 -26.30 6.45 26.56
CA ASP A 859 -26.97 7.10 27.68
C ASP A 859 -26.44 6.55 29.02
N PRO A 860 -26.61 7.29 30.14
CA PRO A 860 -26.06 6.86 31.43
C PRO A 860 -26.59 5.51 31.93
N GLU A 861 -27.80 5.10 31.52
CA GLU A 861 -28.36 3.79 31.90
C GLU A 861 -27.69 2.66 31.12
N GLU A 862 -27.40 2.87 29.84
CA GLU A 862 -26.64 1.94 29.01
C GLU A 862 -25.17 1.84 29.42
N GLU A 863 -24.55 2.94 29.83
CA GLU A 863 -23.20 2.91 30.42
C GLU A 863 -23.18 2.08 31.70
N ALA A 864 -24.18 2.28 32.58
CA ALA A 864 -24.32 1.51 33.81
C ALA A 864 -24.59 0.02 33.52
N LEU A 865 -25.46 -0.29 32.55
CA LEU A 865 -25.76 -1.66 32.15
C LEU A 865 -24.54 -2.35 31.52
N LEU A 866 -23.76 -1.63 30.70
CA LEU A 866 -22.50 -2.15 30.15
C LEU A 866 -21.49 -2.40 31.26
N ALA A 867 -21.35 -1.50 32.23
CA ALA A 867 -20.46 -1.67 33.36
C ALA A 867 -20.86 -2.90 34.19
N ASP A 868 -22.15 -3.06 34.50
CA ASP A 868 -22.69 -4.18 35.29
C ASP A 868 -22.54 -5.52 34.58
N VAL A 869 -22.82 -5.57 33.28
CA VAL A 869 -22.67 -6.78 32.46
C VAL A 869 -21.21 -7.14 32.24
N ASN A 870 -20.32 -6.16 32.02
CA ASN A 870 -18.88 -6.41 32.00
C ASN A 870 -18.41 -6.95 33.35
N GLN A 871 -18.84 -6.35 34.47
CA GLN A 871 -18.46 -6.78 35.82
C GLN A 871 -18.96 -8.18 36.16
N SER A 872 -20.23 -8.48 35.89
CA SER A 872 -20.85 -9.80 36.09
C SER A 872 -20.16 -10.87 35.24
N PHE A 873 -19.81 -10.51 34.01
CA PHE A 873 -19.05 -11.36 33.11
C PHE A 873 -17.64 -11.66 33.65
N PHE A 874 -16.89 -10.63 34.07
CA PHE A 874 -15.56 -10.82 34.66
C PHE A 874 -15.62 -11.61 35.98
N GLN A 875 -16.62 -11.41 36.83
CA GLN A 875 -16.77 -12.16 38.08
C GLN A 875 -17.08 -13.64 37.85
N ALA A 876 -17.98 -13.96 36.91
CA ALA A 876 -18.34 -15.36 36.61
C ALA A 876 -17.14 -16.20 36.14
N PHE A 877 -16.17 -15.57 35.48
CA PHE A 877 -14.96 -16.22 34.97
C PHE A 877 -13.76 -16.12 35.93
N ARG A 878 -13.80 -15.25 36.93
CA ARG A 878 -12.76 -15.11 37.96
C ARG A 878 -13.00 -15.99 39.18
N ASP A 879 -14.27 -16.22 39.53
CA ASP A 879 -14.63 -17.18 40.56
C ASP A 879 -14.68 -18.60 39.96
N ASP A 880 -14.33 -19.60 40.77
CA ASP A 880 -14.37 -21.03 40.42
C ASP A 880 -15.82 -21.58 40.32
N SER A 881 -16.71 -20.72 39.83
CA SER A 881 -18.13 -20.96 39.69
C SER A 881 -18.42 -21.99 38.58
N LYS A 882 -19.52 -22.72 38.74
CA LYS A 882 -19.92 -23.83 37.85
C LYS A 882 -20.04 -23.36 36.39
N ASN A 883 -19.72 -24.23 35.43
CA ASN A 883 -19.73 -23.94 33.99
C ASN A 883 -21.04 -23.29 33.48
N THR A 884 -22.18 -23.56 34.13
CA THR A 884 -23.49 -22.97 33.83
C THR A 884 -23.59 -21.47 34.11
N SER A 885 -22.96 -20.92 35.17
CA SER A 885 -22.96 -19.48 35.45
C SER A 885 -22.09 -18.70 34.46
N ARG A 886 -20.97 -19.29 34.04
CA ARG A 886 -20.08 -18.75 32.98
C ARG A 886 -20.81 -18.64 31.64
N HIS A 887 -21.53 -19.69 31.27
CA HIS A 887 -22.32 -19.70 30.04
C HIS A 887 -23.44 -18.64 30.05
N GLN A 888 -24.17 -18.51 31.15
CA GLN A 888 -25.21 -17.48 31.30
C GLN A 888 -24.64 -16.06 31.26
N ALA A 889 -23.50 -15.81 31.92
CA ALA A 889 -22.85 -14.51 31.90
C ALA A 889 -22.36 -14.12 30.50
N LEU A 890 -21.81 -15.07 29.72
CA LEU A 890 -21.41 -14.86 28.32
C LEU A 890 -22.62 -14.55 27.42
N LEU A 891 -23.71 -15.28 27.58
CA LEU A 891 -24.93 -15.04 26.80
C LEU A 891 -25.50 -13.63 27.08
N GLU A 892 -25.52 -13.22 28.35
CA GLU A 892 -26.02 -11.89 28.72
C GLU A 892 -25.08 -10.78 28.22
N TYR A 893 -23.75 -11.00 28.29
CA TYR A 893 -22.74 -10.11 27.72
C TYR A 893 -22.95 -9.87 26.21
N ILE A 894 -23.09 -10.94 25.44
CA ILE A 894 -23.31 -10.87 24.00
C ILE A 894 -24.66 -10.22 23.70
N ARG A 895 -25.71 -10.59 24.42
CA ARG A 895 -27.07 -10.09 24.22
C ARG A 895 -27.15 -8.58 24.45
N VAL A 896 -26.62 -8.08 25.57
CA VAL A 896 -26.70 -6.66 25.94
C VAL A 896 -25.87 -5.81 24.99
N LYS A 897 -24.63 -6.24 24.67
CA LYS A 897 -23.79 -5.50 23.73
C LYS A 897 -24.37 -5.49 22.32
N ASN A 898 -24.95 -6.59 21.84
CA ASN A 898 -25.65 -6.62 20.54
C ASN A 898 -26.90 -5.72 20.52
N LYS A 899 -27.65 -5.65 21.62
CA LYS A 899 -28.83 -4.77 21.73
C LYS A 899 -28.43 -3.30 21.63
N ILE A 900 -27.40 -2.89 22.38
CA ILE A 900 -26.88 -1.51 22.35
C ILE A 900 -26.28 -1.20 20.97
N ALA A 901 -25.46 -2.11 20.44
CA ALA A 901 -24.88 -2.04 19.10
C ALA A 901 -25.91 -1.76 18.00
N HIS A 902 -27.04 -2.46 18.05
CA HIS A 902 -28.13 -2.29 17.08
C HIS A 902 -28.84 -0.94 17.24
N ARG A 903 -28.92 -0.39 18.45
CA ARG A 903 -29.52 0.93 18.72
C ARG A 903 -28.65 2.07 18.20
N ILE A 904 -27.36 2.06 18.52
CA ILE A 904 -26.44 3.16 18.17
C ILE A 904 -25.80 3.02 16.79
N LYS A 905 -26.06 1.91 16.07
CA LYS A 905 -25.52 1.59 14.74
C LYS A 905 -23.98 1.69 14.62
N ARG A 906 -23.25 1.70 15.74
CA ARG A 906 -21.80 1.88 15.79
C ARG A 906 -21.02 0.57 15.96
N PHE A 907 -21.66 -0.49 16.42
CA PHE A 907 -20.97 -1.73 16.73
C PHE A 907 -21.47 -2.87 15.84
N GLY A 908 -20.54 -3.53 15.16
CA GLY A 908 -20.74 -4.85 14.56
C GLY A 908 -19.67 -5.78 15.09
N ILE A 909 -20.05 -6.98 15.52
CA ILE A 909 -19.08 -8.06 15.69
C ILE A 909 -18.70 -8.51 14.28
N VAL A 910 -17.54 -8.08 13.80
CA VAL A 910 -16.96 -8.47 12.51
C VAL A 910 -15.70 -9.26 12.79
N ASN A 911 -15.63 -10.49 12.30
CA ASN A 911 -14.40 -11.29 12.19
C ASN A 911 -13.50 -11.44 13.44
N ASN A 912 -14.05 -11.49 14.66
CA ASN A 912 -13.23 -11.69 15.86
C ASN A 912 -13.41 -13.08 16.47
N ARG A 913 -12.29 -13.79 16.66
CA ARG A 913 -12.16 -15.04 17.42
C ARG A 913 -12.49 -14.79 18.90
N ILE A 914 -13.16 -15.72 19.58
CA ILE A 914 -13.13 -15.81 21.05
C ILE A 914 -11.99 -16.78 21.37
N PHE A 915 -10.94 -16.32 22.05
CA PHE A 915 -9.84 -17.20 22.46
C PHE A 915 -10.09 -17.66 23.89
N VAL A 916 -9.90 -18.96 24.15
CA VAL A 916 -9.99 -19.54 25.49
C VAL A 916 -8.65 -20.23 25.79
N SER A 917 -8.02 -19.83 26.89
CA SER A 917 -6.91 -20.50 27.59
C SER A 917 -7.47 -21.12 28.89
N PRO A 918 -6.81 -22.13 29.50
CA PRO A 918 -7.25 -22.69 30.79
C PRO A 918 -7.51 -21.65 31.88
N ASP A 919 -6.77 -20.53 31.87
CA ASP A 919 -6.83 -19.50 32.91
C ASP A 919 -7.25 -18.10 32.39
N GLU A 920 -7.40 -17.91 31.07
CA GLU A 920 -7.69 -16.59 30.48
C GLU A 920 -8.61 -16.70 29.25
N MET A 921 -9.44 -15.69 29.01
CA MET A 921 -10.25 -15.59 27.80
C MET A 921 -9.97 -14.26 27.09
N PHE A 922 -9.56 -14.29 25.83
CA PHE A 922 -9.38 -13.09 25.02
C PHE A 922 -10.61 -12.87 24.14
N ILE A 923 -11.33 -11.77 24.39
CA ILE A 923 -12.32 -11.23 23.46
C ILE A 923 -11.67 -10.01 22.79
N PRO A 924 -11.43 -10.02 21.47
CA PRO A 924 -10.93 -8.85 20.78
C PRO A 924 -11.94 -7.70 20.88
N TYR A 925 -11.41 -6.51 21.17
CA TYR A 925 -12.12 -5.25 21.32
C TYR A 925 -13.22 -5.04 20.26
N LEU A 926 -14.41 -4.64 20.71
CA LEU A 926 -15.39 -3.95 19.87
C LEU A 926 -14.77 -2.60 19.45
N VAL A 927 -14.56 -2.40 18.16
CA VAL A 927 -14.17 -1.09 17.64
C VAL A 927 -15.39 -0.16 17.70
N LEU A 928 -15.19 1.02 18.33
CA LEU A 928 -16.17 2.12 18.48
C LEU A 928 -16.53 2.80 17.16
#